data_AF-F0Y8F1-F1
#
_entry.id   AF-F0Y8F1-F1
#
_cell.length_a   1.000
_cell.length_b   1.000
_cell.length_c   1.000
_cell.angle_alpha   90.00
_cell.angle_beta   90.00
_cell.angle_gamma   90.00
#
_symmetry.space_group_name_H-M   'P 1'
#
loop_
_entity.id
_entity.type
_entity.pdbx_description
1 polymer ?
#
loop_
_entity_poly.entity_id
_entity_poly.type
_entity_poly.pdbx_seq_one_letter_code
_entity_poly.pdbx_strand_id
1 'polypeptide(L)'
;MPLSRRLLITSALFMFLTALTGAVFRWIGAARDLRAKKLDVAPPFERVGEGPPTRTPLATGRVAVPGPYAVRGSGSALEVCYGAKHRSNTATVVVDAFVADVTVTAAGNGTRSVVRADELTATYAFGRGARALFARGSPYVTVELDRGADVELGSAAGVPSVVALGAGGVPADTGGRGPPRACAAHEGCGGLSGDCCPAAEGVFLECCGGGWRRLAEEATGRSFALTLGDGARWLLFASADVSLAKAGASWRLRAPTDVVARLAYAPDRASEELLVAHAGTYAVGGRVSWAARGDAAVLRFRWATRTFDGAPLLGLALPHHADTLAGSSKKTSWAGLKGPLVAVAGPTWTFKERLADLRWDHGPLPRSAKSDVLAALETVADVAPNGLDERDLAERTGVYTSGKRLFRLANVALTARAAGDDETGAKWARKLAKALRPWLATGKRGLLVYDGDVGGVVTRSGYKDPEADFGNGKYNDHHFHYGYLVYAAAVAAHLGETVDRAAVDALVSDVANVAGRERWFAAATDPNFYAPRSSRVAAFARHKDAYDGHSWASGLFSLADGKSQESVSEALHCYYAVGLWGVVRNDPELRDFGRLLLALEARAGRAYWHVDEANVYGGAFAAANVVVGVVGAADASARTWFGSAAAYSILINALPFTPASAALLAPPAYAGRAAKAALAGLPDPAGARAPGAPESGATSGGVPGDAYDALQGPWRALGLQLLAVADGAAAYGEVRALAAEASPPALDATQSLPALLYWASTRPDAAPPTPGAAAARAAADAATTTTAAAGSTTAAGASTAAGASTAAADDDAAAAPAPATTGAPASGSDASPDSPAACAAHAGCAALTGDCCPTAAGVALGCCDDRR
;
A
#
# COMPACT_ATOMS: atom_id res chain seq x y z
N MET A 1 -0.70 -14.70 79.61
CA MET A 1 -0.92 -13.24 79.41
C MET A 1 -2.32 -12.88 79.88
N PRO A 2 -2.53 -11.70 80.49
CA PRO A 2 -3.84 -11.29 81.02
C PRO A 2 -4.86 -10.97 79.92
N LEU A 3 -6.15 -11.06 80.28
CA LEU A 3 -7.29 -10.96 79.37
C LEU A 3 -7.33 -9.63 78.58
N SER A 4 -6.88 -8.54 79.21
CA SER A 4 -6.79 -7.20 78.60
C SER A 4 -5.94 -7.17 77.32
N ARG A 5 -4.82 -7.92 77.26
CA ARG A 5 -4.02 -8.03 76.03
C ARG A 5 -4.75 -8.80 74.93
N ARG A 6 -5.61 -9.77 75.27
CA ARG A 6 -6.42 -10.48 74.26
C ARG A 6 -7.48 -9.56 73.66
N LEU A 7 -8.22 -8.80 74.49
CA LEU A 7 -9.18 -7.81 73.97
C LEU A 7 -8.50 -6.72 73.12
N LEU A 8 -7.37 -6.16 73.58
CA LEU A 8 -6.64 -5.16 72.79
C LEU A 8 -6.18 -5.71 71.43
N ILE A 9 -5.71 -6.96 71.38
CA ILE A 9 -5.31 -7.59 70.11
C ILE A 9 -6.52 -7.88 69.22
N THR A 10 -7.65 -8.38 69.74
CA THR A 10 -8.84 -8.61 68.90
C THR A 10 -9.48 -7.29 68.44
N SER A 11 -9.55 -6.25 69.27
CA SER A 11 -10.01 -4.93 68.86
C SER A 11 -9.09 -4.28 67.82
N ALA A 12 -7.77 -4.37 67.99
CA ALA A 12 -6.81 -3.89 67.00
C ALA A 12 -6.92 -4.67 65.68
N LEU A 13 -7.03 -5.99 65.73
CA LEU A 13 -7.21 -6.83 64.54
C LEU A 13 -8.55 -6.55 63.84
N PHE A 14 -9.62 -6.32 64.60
CA PHE A 14 -10.94 -5.97 64.04
C PHE A 14 -10.95 -4.57 63.42
N MET A 15 -10.29 -3.59 64.03
CA MET A 15 -10.03 -2.28 63.41
C MET A 15 -9.14 -2.38 62.17
N PHE A 16 -8.14 -3.26 62.16
CA PHE A 16 -7.28 -3.46 61.00
C PHE A 16 -8.03 -4.16 59.85
N LEU A 17 -8.89 -5.13 60.14
CA LEU A 17 -9.77 -5.74 59.14
C LEU A 17 -10.85 -4.79 58.63
N THR A 18 -11.47 -3.94 59.47
CA THR A 18 -12.44 -2.95 58.98
C THR A 18 -11.78 -1.78 58.25
N ALA A 19 -10.54 -1.43 58.59
CA ALA A 19 -9.72 -0.54 57.79
C ALA A 19 -9.35 -1.17 56.44
N LEU A 20 -8.98 -2.47 56.40
CA LEU A 20 -8.71 -3.17 55.13
C LEU A 20 -9.97 -3.31 54.28
N THR A 21 -11.11 -3.73 54.83
CA THR A 21 -12.35 -3.85 54.03
C THR A 21 -12.89 -2.47 53.62
N GLY A 22 -12.79 -1.45 54.47
CA GLY A 22 -13.11 -0.07 54.11
C GLY A 22 -12.20 0.49 53.00
N ALA A 23 -10.90 0.21 53.06
CA ALA A 23 -9.95 0.56 52.01
C ALA A 23 -10.23 -0.21 50.71
N VAL A 24 -10.46 -1.54 50.79
CA VAL A 24 -10.78 -2.39 49.63
C VAL A 24 -12.12 -2.02 49.00
N PHE A 25 -13.16 -1.69 49.78
CA PHE A 25 -14.41 -1.18 49.21
C PHE A 25 -14.28 0.23 48.63
N ARG A 26 -13.46 1.11 49.21
CA ARG A 26 -13.10 2.39 48.56
C ARG A 26 -12.30 2.17 47.27
N TRP A 27 -11.41 1.17 47.22
CA TRP A 27 -10.59 0.86 46.05
C TRP A 27 -11.42 0.18 44.95
N ILE A 28 -12.34 -0.72 45.29
CA ILE A 28 -13.31 -1.32 44.36
C ILE A 28 -14.35 -0.28 43.89
N GLY A 29 -14.78 0.63 44.76
CA GLY A 29 -15.63 1.77 44.39
C GLY A 29 -14.92 2.69 43.39
N ALA A 30 -13.72 3.18 43.74
CA ALA A 30 -12.90 3.98 42.85
C ALA A 30 -12.56 3.25 41.54
N ALA A 31 -12.29 1.94 41.57
CA ALA A 31 -12.04 1.14 40.37
C ALA A 31 -13.31 0.88 39.53
N ARG A 32 -14.52 1.01 40.08
CA ARG A 32 -15.78 1.02 39.32
C ARG A 32 -16.06 2.40 38.73
N ASP A 33 -15.84 3.49 39.47
CA ASP A 33 -15.96 4.86 38.93
C ASP A 33 -14.91 5.17 37.85
N LEU A 34 -13.67 4.67 38.01
CA LEU A 34 -12.62 4.72 36.98
C LEU A 34 -12.93 3.83 35.76
N ARG A 35 -13.86 2.88 35.85
CA ARG A 35 -14.43 2.15 34.71
C ARG A 35 -15.67 2.82 34.11
N ALA A 36 -16.25 3.82 34.78
CA ALA A 36 -17.45 4.53 34.34
C ALA A 36 -17.14 5.88 33.67
N LYS A 37 -16.04 6.55 34.04
CA LYS A 37 -15.59 7.77 33.35
C LYS A 37 -15.01 7.44 31.97
N LYS A 38 -15.85 7.55 30.93
CA LYS A 38 -15.40 7.67 29.53
C LYS A 38 -14.46 8.88 29.41
N LEU A 39 -13.16 8.62 29.29
CA LEU A 39 -12.15 9.64 29.03
C LEU A 39 -12.03 9.92 27.52
N ASP A 40 -13.17 10.16 26.89
CA ASP A 40 -13.29 10.69 25.53
C ASP A 40 -12.96 12.21 25.56
N VAL A 41 -11.68 12.54 25.79
CA VAL A 41 -11.21 13.92 25.60
C VAL A 41 -10.99 14.14 24.11
N ALA A 42 -11.92 14.86 23.48
CA ALA A 42 -11.80 15.25 22.08
C ALA A 42 -10.54 16.13 21.88
N PRO A 43 -9.84 16.00 20.73
CA PRO A 43 -8.77 16.92 20.37
C PRO A 43 -9.29 18.37 20.26
N PRO A 44 -8.43 19.40 20.29
CA PRO A 44 -8.83 20.80 20.48
C PRO A 44 -9.58 21.44 19.28
N PHE A 45 -9.85 20.68 18.22
CA PHE A 45 -10.65 21.11 17.08
C PHE A 45 -12.16 21.01 17.39
N GLU A 46 -12.98 21.75 16.64
CA GLU A 46 -14.44 21.69 16.82
C GLU A 46 -14.95 20.28 16.45
N ARG A 47 -15.59 19.58 17.39
CA ARG A 47 -16.18 18.26 17.13
C ARG A 47 -17.41 18.40 16.24
N VAL A 48 -17.43 17.63 15.17
CA VAL A 48 -18.55 17.48 14.23
C VAL A 48 -18.98 16.00 14.18
N GLY A 49 -20.23 15.74 13.81
CA GLY A 49 -20.80 14.39 13.82
C GLY A 49 -21.33 13.93 15.19
N GLU A 50 -22.46 13.21 15.17
CA GLU A 50 -23.06 12.56 16.36
C GLU A 50 -23.46 11.09 16.10
N GLY A 51 -23.08 10.54 14.94
CA GLY A 51 -23.51 9.24 14.44
C GLY A 51 -22.59 8.06 14.81
N PRO A 52 -23.06 6.82 14.60
CA PRO A 52 -22.22 5.64 14.60
C PRO A 52 -21.41 5.54 13.29
N PRO A 53 -20.10 5.22 13.33
CA PRO A 53 -19.28 5.12 12.13
C PRO A 53 -19.76 4.00 11.19
N THR A 54 -19.97 4.33 9.91
CA THR A 54 -20.26 3.33 8.87
C THR A 54 -19.54 3.65 7.56
N ARG A 55 -18.54 2.81 7.21
CA ARG A 55 -18.13 2.37 5.85
C ARG A 55 -16.78 1.65 5.93
N THR A 56 -16.71 0.42 5.40
CA THR A 56 -15.46 -0.31 5.14
C THR A 56 -15.52 -0.90 3.73
N PRO A 57 -14.41 -1.02 2.98
CA PRO A 57 -14.43 -1.47 1.57
C PRO A 57 -15.05 -2.85 1.34
N LEU A 58 -14.94 -3.78 2.30
CA LEU A 58 -15.59 -5.09 2.19
C LEU A 58 -17.13 -5.03 2.27
N ALA A 59 -17.71 -3.98 2.88
CA ALA A 59 -19.16 -3.77 2.87
C ALA A 59 -19.68 -3.23 1.52
N THR A 60 -18.83 -2.53 0.75
CA THR A 60 -19.19 -1.98 -0.58
C THR A 60 -18.98 -2.99 -1.71
N GLY A 61 -18.33 -4.13 -1.46
CA GLY A 61 -18.14 -5.20 -2.46
C GLY A 61 -17.01 -4.96 -3.44
N ARG A 62 -16.04 -4.09 -3.09
CA ARG A 62 -14.81 -3.90 -3.87
C ARG A 62 -13.72 -4.87 -3.41
N VAL A 63 -12.64 -4.96 -4.19
CA VAL A 63 -11.54 -5.90 -3.94
C VAL A 63 -10.73 -5.48 -2.71
N ALA A 64 -10.37 -6.45 -1.88
CA ALA A 64 -9.39 -6.29 -0.80
C ALA A 64 -8.27 -7.32 -0.97
N VAL A 65 -7.01 -6.94 -0.72
CA VAL A 65 -5.85 -7.82 -0.95
C VAL A 65 -5.11 -8.10 0.37
N PRO A 66 -5.58 -9.07 1.20
CA PRO A 66 -4.85 -9.47 2.40
C PRO A 66 -3.50 -10.14 2.09
N GLY A 67 -3.34 -10.75 0.92
CA GLY A 67 -2.11 -11.40 0.45
C GLY A 67 -1.98 -12.85 0.96
N PRO A 68 -1.66 -13.84 0.10
CA PRO A 68 -1.39 -13.72 -1.33
C PRO A 68 -2.66 -13.51 -2.18
N TYR A 69 -3.84 -13.79 -1.61
CA TYR A 69 -5.11 -13.68 -2.32
C TYR A 69 -5.63 -12.24 -2.34
N ALA A 70 -6.32 -11.91 -3.43
CA ALA A 70 -7.33 -10.87 -3.48
C ALA A 70 -8.71 -11.49 -3.19
N VAL A 71 -9.61 -10.77 -2.54
CA VAL A 71 -10.95 -11.25 -2.16
C VAL A 71 -12.03 -10.19 -2.42
N ARG A 72 -13.24 -10.65 -2.76
CA ARG A 72 -14.41 -9.79 -2.99
C ARG A 72 -15.66 -10.42 -2.36
N GLY A 73 -16.38 -9.65 -1.54
CA GLY A 73 -17.65 -10.09 -0.96
C GLY A 73 -18.81 -9.79 -1.91
N SER A 74 -19.63 -10.80 -2.24
CA SER A 74 -20.66 -10.72 -3.30
C SER A 74 -21.95 -11.37 -2.84
N GLY A 75 -22.97 -10.59 -2.48
CA GLY A 75 -24.19 -11.11 -1.85
C GLY A 75 -23.90 -11.91 -0.57
N SER A 76 -24.29 -13.19 -0.55
CA SER A 76 -23.96 -14.15 0.53
C SER A 76 -22.71 -15.00 0.23
N ALA A 77 -21.89 -14.59 -0.73
CA ALA A 77 -20.66 -15.28 -1.14
C ALA A 77 -19.39 -14.46 -0.85
N LEU A 78 -18.28 -15.20 -0.76
CA LEU A 78 -16.91 -14.69 -0.76
C LEU A 78 -16.17 -15.26 -1.97
N GLU A 79 -15.80 -14.39 -2.90
CA GLU A 79 -14.98 -14.71 -4.08
C GLU A 79 -13.50 -14.54 -3.73
N VAL A 80 -12.66 -15.46 -4.19
CA VAL A 80 -11.22 -15.53 -3.93
C VAL A 80 -10.47 -15.62 -5.26
N CYS A 81 -9.46 -14.77 -5.42
CA CYS A 81 -8.55 -14.71 -6.56
C CYS A 81 -7.10 -14.89 -6.08
N TYR A 82 -6.33 -15.76 -6.73
CA TYR A 82 -4.87 -15.77 -6.64
C TYR A 82 -4.28 -14.93 -7.78
N GLY A 83 -4.30 -13.61 -7.61
CA GLY A 83 -4.11 -12.63 -8.70
C GLY A 83 -2.84 -12.78 -9.53
N ALA A 84 -1.76 -13.32 -8.97
CA ALA A 84 -0.51 -13.58 -9.71
C ALA A 84 -0.65 -14.64 -10.83
N LYS A 85 -1.70 -15.46 -10.82
CA LYS A 85 -2.08 -16.35 -11.95
C LYS A 85 -2.71 -15.59 -13.12
N HIS A 86 -3.31 -14.44 -12.85
CA HIS A 86 -4.09 -13.61 -13.78
C HIS A 86 -3.37 -12.29 -14.09
N ARG A 87 -2.02 -12.30 -14.07
CA ARG A 87 -1.19 -11.11 -14.23
C ARG A 87 -1.04 -10.68 -15.68
N SER A 88 -1.35 -9.41 -15.96
CA SER A 88 -0.84 -8.71 -17.14
C SER A 88 0.37 -7.86 -16.76
N ASN A 89 1.38 -7.79 -17.63
CA ASN A 89 2.56 -6.91 -17.51
C ASN A 89 2.79 -6.23 -18.85
N THR A 90 2.67 -4.90 -18.88
CA THR A 90 2.88 -4.05 -20.04
C THR A 90 3.90 -2.96 -19.72
N ALA A 91 4.34 -2.20 -20.73
CA ALA A 91 5.25 -1.07 -20.52
C ALA A 91 4.68 0.06 -19.60
N THR A 92 3.37 0.12 -19.38
CA THR A 92 2.72 1.21 -18.63
C THR A 92 1.97 0.75 -17.36
N VAL A 93 1.64 -0.54 -17.24
CA VAL A 93 0.96 -1.10 -16.06
C VAL A 93 1.27 -2.60 -15.89
N VAL A 94 1.42 -3.03 -14.63
CA VAL A 94 1.33 -4.43 -14.19
C VAL A 94 0.08 -4.57 -13.33
N VAL A 95 -0.77 -5.57 -13.58
CA VAL A 95 -2.01 -5.78 -12.84
C VAL A 95 -2.28 -7.27 -12.59
N ASP A 96 -2.54 -7.62 -11.34
CA ASP A 96 -3.03 -8.92 -10.87
C ASP A 96 -4.58 -8.92 -10.96
N ALA A 97 -5.13 -9.25 -12.14
CA ALA A 97 -6.55 -9.07 -12.41
C ALA A 97 -7.46 -9.92 -11.50
N PHE A 98 -8.61 -9.38 -11.07
CA PHE A 98 -9.53 -10.11 -10.20
C PHE A 98 -10.39 -11.11 -10.97
N VAL A 99 -9.99 -12.38 -10.95
CA VAL A 99 -10.77 -13.52 -11.46
C VAL A 99 -11.11 -14.46 -10.30
N ALA A 100 -12.37 -14.84 -10.15
CA ALA A 100 -12.81 -15.69 -9.03
C ALA A 100 -12.42 -17.16 -9.25
N ASP A 101 -11.19 -17.52 -8.88
CA ASP A 101 -10.68 -18.90 -8.87
C ASP A 101 -11.58 -19.80 -8.01
N VAL A 102 -11.97 -19.34 -6.82
CA VAL A 102 -12.85 -20.09 -5.89
C VAL A 102 -13.87 -19.14 -5.27
N THR A 103 -15.13 -19.57 -5.22
CA THR A 103 -16.23 -18.85 -4.57
C THR A 103 -16.82 -19.69 -3.45
N VAL A 104 -16.93 -19.11 -2.25
CA VAL A 104 -17.53 -19.72 -1.06
C VAL A 104 -18.88 -19.04 -0.80
N THR A 105 -19.97 -19.69 -1.18
CA THR A 105 -21.34 -19.16 -1.02
C THR A 105 -22.00 -19.76 0.21
N ALA A 106 -22.32 -18.95 1.22
CA ALA A 106 -23.10 -19.39 2.37
C ALA A 106 -24.60 -19.14 2.11
N ALA A 107 -25.45 -20.10 2.50
CA ALA A 107 -26.89 -19.99 2.27
C ALA A 107 -27.56 -18.88 3.10
N GLY A 108 -28.59 -18.27 2.52
CA GLY A 108 -29.51 -17.33 3.21
C GLY A 108 -28.98 -15.91 3.42
N ASN A 109 -29.93 -14.99 3.64
CA ASN A 109 -29.63 -13.59 3.92
C ASN A 109 -28.97 -13.44 5.30
N GLY A 110 -27.87 -12.69 5.36
CA GLY A 110 -27.16 -12.41 6.60
C GLY A 110 -26.23 -11.20 6.47
N THR A 111 -25.49 -10.90 7.54
CA THR A 111 -24.70 -9.66 7.64
C THR A 111 -23.52 -9.67 6.67
N ARG A 112 -23.37 -8.60 5.88
CA ARG A 112 -22.23 -8.36 4.97
C ARG A 112 -21.33 -7.25 5.53
N SER A 113 -20.42 -7.59 6.45
CA SER A 113 -19.60 -6.56 7.12
C SER A 113 -18.30 -7.11 7.71
N VAL A 114 -17.30 -6.24 7.83
CA VAL A 114 -16.17 -6.45 8.75
C VAL A 114 -16.70 -6.33 10.19
N VAL A 115 -16.70 -7.43 10.94
CA VAL A 115 -17.18 -7.48 12.34
C VAL A 115 -16.04 -7.34 13.37
N ARG A 116 -14.79 -7.48 12.92
CA ARG A 116 -13.57 -7.27 13.70
C ARG A 116 -12.42 -6.90 12.77
N ALA A 117 -11.53 -6.02 13.20
CA ALA A 117 -10.21 -5.83 12.60
C ALA A 117 -9.18 -5.49 13.69
N ASP A 118 -7.92 -5.81 13.43
CA ASP A 118 -6.75 -5.33 14.16
C ASP A 118 -5.55 -5.17 13.19
N GLU A 119 -4.36 -4.90 13.70
CA GLU A 119 -3.21 -4.42 12.91
C GLU A 119 -2.71 -5.42 11.84
N LEU A 120 -3.10 -6.71 11.92
CA LEU A 120 -2.69 -7.75 10.96
C LEU A 120 -3.83 -8.70 10.55
N THR A 121 -5.05 -8.55 11.09
CA THR A 121 -6.18 -9.47 10.82
C THR A 121 -7.53 -8.76 10.68
N ALA A 122 -8.46 -9.40 9.97
CA ALA A 122 -9.85 -8.95 9.85
C ALA A 122 -10.82 -10.15 9.81
N THR A 123 -12.00 -9.98 10.42
CA THR A 123 -13.11 -10.94 10.34
C THR A 123 -14.24 -10.33 9.53
N TYR A 124 -14.63 -11.00 8.45
CA TYR A 124 -15.71 -10.60 7.57
C TYR A 124 -16.86 -11.62 7.65
N ALA A 125 -18.04 -11.17 8.09
CA ALA A 125 -19.25 -11.98 8.09
C ALA A 125 -19.92 -11.94 6.71
N PHE A 126 -20.47 -13.08 6.29
CA PHE A 126 -21.23 -13.22 5.04
C PHE A 126 -22.24 -14.38 5.12
N GLY A 127 -23.39 -14.23 4.46
CA GLY A 127 -24.49 -15.21 4.50
C GLY A 127 -24.95 -15.54 5.92
N ARG A 128 -25.63 -16.69 6.10
CA ARG A 128 -26.06 -17.15 7.43
C ARG A 128 -25.02 -18.09 8.06
N GLY A 129 -24.25 -17.56 9.00
CA GLY A 129 -23.37 -18.36 9.87
C GLY A 129 -21.97 -18.65 9.31
N ALA A 130 -21.50 -17.88 8.32
CA ALA A 130 -20.12 -17.96 7.84
C ALA A 130 -19.33 -16.69 8.19
N ARG A 131 -18.05 -16.87 8.59
CA ARG A 131 -17.13 -15.79 8.95
C ARG A 131 -15.74 -16.07 8.37
N ALA A 132 -15.30 -15.27 7.42
CA ALA A 132 -13.93 -15.34 6.91
C ALA A 132 -12.95 -14.68 7.88
N LEU A 133 -11.88 -15.38 8.20
CA LEU A 133 -10.75 -14.91 8.99
C LEU A 133 -9.58 -14.63 8.04
N PHE A 134 -9.36 -13.35 7.75
CA PHE A 134 -8.21 -12.88 7.00
C PHE A 134 -7.07 -12.52 7.95
N ALA A 135 -5.86 -12.93 7.59
CA ALA A 135 -4.63 -12.48 8.23
C ALA A 135 -3.62 -12.13 7.15
N ARG A 136 -2.90 -11.02 7.33
CA ARG A 136 -1.86 -10.56 6.40
C ARG A 136 -0.83 -11.65 6.14
N GLY A 137 -0.66 -12.03 4.88
CA GLY A 137 0.26 -13.09 4.45
C GLY A 137 -0.21 -14.53 4.75
N SER A 138 -1.48 -14.79 5.07
CA SER A 138 -1.96 -16.17 5.24
C SER A 138 -2.06 -16.91 3.91
N PRO A 139 -1.33 -18.03 3.68
CA PRO A 139 -1.50 -18.84 2.47
C PRO A 139 -2.83 -19.60 2.41
N TYR A 140 -3.70 -19.45 3.43
CA TYR A 140 -5.04 -20.01 3.47
C TYR A 140 -6.11 -18.92 3.62
N VAL A 141 -7.18 -19.00 2.83
CA VAL A 141 -8.46 -18.37 3.17
C VAL A 141 -9.14 -19.25 4.22
N THR A 142 -9.28 -18.72 5.44
CA THR A 142 -9.89 -19.45 6.57
C THR A 142 -11.31 -18.97 6.79
N VAL A 143 -12.26 -19.89 6.98
CA VAL A 143 -13.68 -19.61 7.20
C VAL A 143 -14.18 -20.40 8.40
N GLU A 144 -14.67 -19.73 9.44
CA GLU A 144 -15.51 -20.37 10.46
C GLU A 144 -16.92 -20.55 9.91
N LEU A 145 -17.49 -21.73 10.11
CA LEU A 145 -18.86 -22.09 9.76
C LEU A 145 -19.58 -22.57 11.01
N ASP A 146 -20.72 -21.95 11.31
CA ASP A 146 -21.61 -22.35 12.40
C ASP A 146 -22.35 -23.65 12.06
N ARG A 147 -22.73 -24.43 13.07
CA ARG A 147 -23.43 -25.71 12.92
C ARG A 147 -24.66 -25.60 12.02
N GLY A 148 -24.69 -26.39 10.94
CA GLY A 148 -25.80 -26.39 9.99
C GLY A 148 -25.80 -25.24 8.99
N ALA A 149 -24.69 -24.49 8.86
CA ALA A 149 -24.43 -23.70 7.67
C ALA A 149 -24.36 -24.64 6.44
N ASP A 150 -25.14 -24.34 5.42
CA ASP A 150 -25.07 -24.99 4.10
C ASP A 150 -24.24 -24.07 3.19
N VAL A 151 -23.12 -24.59 2.68
CA VAL A 151 -22.11 -23.81 1.96
C VAL A 151 -21.83 -24.46 0.61
N GLU A 152 -21.71 -23.65 -0.43
CA GLU A 152 -21.35 -24.10 -1.76
C GLU A 152 -19.96 -23.57 -2.16
N LEU A 153 -19.11 -24.50 -2.63
CA LEU A 153 -17.76 -24.24 -3.13
C LEU A 153 -17.80 -24.32 -4.66
N GLY A 154 -17.75 -23.17 -5.31
CA GLY A 154 -17.76 -23.02 -6.76
C GLY A 154 -16.44 -22.45 -7.31
N SER A 155 -16.35 -22.39 -8.63
CA SER A 155 -15.29 -21.75 -9.40
C SER A 155 -15.86 -21.29 -10.73
N ALA A 156 -15.34 -20.21 -11.31
CA ALA A 156 -15.72 -19.79 -12.67
C ALA A 156 -15.36 -20.85 -13.73
N ALA A 157 -14.28 -21.61 -13.52
CA ALA A 157 -13.90 -22.76 -14.35
C ALA A 157 -14.63 -24.07 -13.98
N GLY A 158 -15.50 -24.04 -12.95
CA GLY A 158 -16.08 -25.23 -12.33
C GLY A 158 -15.05 -26.05 -11.52
N VAL A 159 -15.57 -26.97 -10.70
CA VAL A 159 -14.78 -27.88 -9.85
C VAL A 159 -15.04 -29.33 -10.29
N PRO A 160 -14.46 -29.79 -11.42
CA PRO A 160 -14.75 -31.11 -11.99
C PRO A 160 -14.43 -32.29 -11.05
N SER A 161 -13.41 -32.17 -10.19
CA SER A 161 -12.93 -33.26 -9.33
C SER A 161 -12.59 -32.81 -7.92
N VAL A 162 -12.97 -33.65 -6.95
CA VAL A 162 -12.66 -33.52 -5.52
C VAL A 162 -12.25 -34.89 -4.99
N VAL A 163 -11.11 -34.94 -4.29
CA VAL A 163 -10.52 -36.19 -3.78
C VAL A 163 -10.15 -36.02 -2.31
N ALA A 164 -10.61 -36.92 -1.44
CA ALA A 164 -10.21 -36.93 -0.03
C ALA A 164 -8.73 -37.34 0.11
N LEU A 165 -7.98 -36.60 0.93
CA LEU A 165 -6.57 -36.87 1.22
C LEU A 165 -6.44 -37.77 2.45
N GLY A 166 -5.45 -38.66 2.42
CA GLY A 166 -5.13 -39.54 3.55
C GLY A 166 -4.38 -38.81 4.66
N ALA A 167 -4.16 -39.53 5.76
CA ALA A 167 -3.26 -39.07 6.82
C ALA A 167 -1.83 -38.88 6.24
N GLY A 168 -1.34 -37.64 6.27
CA GLY A 168 -0.06 -37.26 5.63
C GLY A 168 -0.19 -36.50 4.30
N GLY A 169 -1.39 -36.20 3.82
CA GLY A 169 -1.63 -35.31 2.66
C GLY A 169 -1.38 -35.93 1.29
N VAL A 170 -0.72 -37.09 1.22
CA VAL A 170 -0.83 -38.00 0.07
C VAL A 170 -2.32 -38.37 -0.10
N PRO A 171 -2.85 -38.51 -1.33
CA PRO A 171 -4.15 -39.16 -1.54
C PRO A 171 -4.21 -40.49 -0.78
N ALA A 172 -5.36 -40.83 -0.21
CA ALA A 172 -5.48 -42.09 0.53
C ALA A 172 -5.13 -43.26 -0.39
N ASP A 173 -4.06 -44.00 -0.08
CA ASP A 173 -3.46 -44.95 -1.02
C ASP A 173 -4.37 -46.16 -1.25
N THR A 174 -5.19 -46.09 -2.31
CA THR A 174 -5.83 -47.25 -2.91
C THR A 174 -4.77 -48.04 -3.68
N GLY A 175 -3.90 -48.72 -2.93
CA GLY A 175 -2.62 -49.30 -3.34
C GLY A 175 -2.58 -49.79 -4.78
N GLY A 176 -2.07 -48.93 -5.68
CA GLY A 176 -2.14 -49.18 -7.11
C GLY A 176 -1.32 -48.19 -7.91
N ARG A 177 -0.38 -48.71 -8.71
CA ARG A 177 0.12 -47.99 -9.88
C ARG A 177 -1.09 -47.78 -10.79
N GLY A 178 -1.48 -46.53 -11.04
CA GLY A 178 -2.71 -46.21 -11.79
C GLY A 178 -2.78 -46.98 -13.12
N PRO A 179 -3.98 -47.41 -13.55
CA PRO A 179 -4.12 -48.29 -14.71
C PRO A 179 -3.49 -47.67 -15.96
N PRO A 180 -2.95 -48.49 -16.90
CA PRO A 180 -2.36 -47.95 -18.12
C PRO A 180 -3.45 -47.25 -18.92
N ARG A 181 -3.24 -45.96 -19.23
CA ARG A 181 -4.28 -45.13 -19.85
C ARG A 181 -4.80 -45.67 -21.19
N ALA A 182 -3.92 -46.31 -21.95
CA ALA A 182 -4.19 -46.81 -23.29
C ALA A 182 -5.38 -47.78 -23.31
N CYS A 183 -6.35 -47.54 -24.20
CA CYS A 183 -7.56 -48.35 -24.36
C CYS A 183 -7.27 -49.86 -24.48
N ALA A 184 -6.19 -50.21 -25.18
CA ALA A 184 -5.74 -51.59 -25.39
C ALA A 184 -5.27 -52.33 -24.11
N ALA A 185 -5.11 -51.64 -22.98
CA ALA A 185 -4.81 -52.27 -21.69
C ALA A 185 -6.07 -52.72 -20.91
N HIS A 186 -7.27 -52.40 -21.42
CA HIS A 186 -8.55 -52.70 -20.78
C HIS A 186 -9.40 -53.58 -21.70
N GLU A 187 -9.70 -54.80 -21.28
CA GLU A 187 -10.39 -55.82 -22.07
C GLU A 187 -11.73 -55.33 -22.65
N GLY A 188 -12.51 -54.58 -21.86
CA GLY A 188 -13.76 -53.96 -22.33
C GLY A 188 -13.57 -52.82 -23.33
N CYS A 189 -12.42 -52.14 -23.34
CA CYS A 189 -12.11 -51.02 -24.25
C CYS A 189 -11.35 -51.45 -25.52
N GLY A 190 -11.16 -52.76 -25.76
CA GLY A 190 -10.29 -53.28 -26.82
C GLY A 190 -10.66 -52.91 -28.27
N GLY A 191 -11.82 -52.28 -28.50
CA GLY A 191 -12.21 -51.72 -29.81
C GLY A 191 -11.84 -50.25 -30.02
N LEU A 192 -11.22 -49.59 -29.02
CA LEU A 192 -10.85 -48.17 -29.05
C LEU A 192 -9.33 -47.96 -29.12
N SER A 193 -8.91 -46.82 -29.66
CA SER A 193 -7.49 -46.44 -29.80
C SER A 193 -7.20 -45.12 -29.08
N GLY A 194 -5.95 -44.95 -28.65
CA GLY A 194 -5.53 -43.83 -27.79
C GLY A 194 -5.66 -44.17 -26.30
N ASP A 195 -5.84 -43.14 -25.48
CA ASP A 195 -6.07 -43.24 -24.04
C ASP A 195 -7.59 -43.27 -23.73
N CYS A 196 -8.02 -44.17 -22.86
CA CYS A 196 -9.42 -44.34 -22.42
C CYS A 196 -9.60 -44.26 -20.88
N CYS A 197 -8.54 -44.53 -20.11
CA CYS A 197 -8.65 -44.82 -18.68
C CYS A 197 -7.60 -44.05 -17.83
N PRO A 198 -7.67 -42.70 -17.73
CA PRO A 198 -8.64 -41.82 -18.38
C PRO A 198 -8.24 -41.43 -19.80
N ALA A 199 -9.21 -40.93 -20.56
CA ALA A 199 -9.02 -40.24 -21.84
C ALA A 199 -8.29 -38.89 -21.68
N ALA A 200 -8.02 -38.21 -22.80
CA ALA A 200 -7.31 -36.93 -22.84
C ALA A 200 -8.00 -35.83 -22.00
N GLU A 201 -9.33 -35.90 -21.90
CA GLU A 201 -10.22 -35.00 -21.15
C GLU A 201 -10.30 -35.36 -19.65
N GLY A 202 -9.55 -36.36 -19.18
CA GLY A 202 -9.55 -36.84 -17.79
C GLY A 202 -10.73 -37.74 -17.40
N VAL A 203 -11.61 -38.07 -18.36
CA VAL A 203 -12.79 -38.93 -18.16
C VAL A 203 -12.41 -40.41 -18.32
N PHE A 204 -12.89 -41.28 -17.44
CA PHE A 204 -12.82 -42.74 -17.61
C PHE A 204 -14.06 -43.24 -18.35
N LEU A 205 -13.87 -44.08 -19.36
CA LEU A 205 -14.97 -44.73 -20.07
C LEU A 205 -15.54 -45.92 -19.27
N GLU A 206 -16.82 -46.24 -19.42
CA GLU A 206 -17.48 -47.38 -18.75
C GLU A 206 -16.79 -48.73 -19.07
N CYS A 207 -16.10 -48.81 -20.21
CA CYS A 207 -15.37 -49.99 -20.66
C CYS A 207 -14.10 -50.33 -19.85
N CYS A 208 -13.64 -49.46 -18.93
CA CYS A 208 -12.36 -49.63 -18.20
C CYS A 208 -12.32 -50.84 -17.23
N GLY A 209 -13.39 -51.64 -17.11
CA GLY A 209 -13.30 -53.05 -16.71
C GLY A 209 -13.00 -53.37 -15.23
N GLY A 210 -12.90 -52.37 -14.35
CA GLY A 210 -12.71 -52.54 -12.91
C GLY A 210 -13.79 -51.85 -12.09
N GLY A 211 -13.97 -52.26 -10.83
CA GLY A 211 -14.95 -51.71 -9.87
C GLY A 211 -14.66 -50.29 -9.38
N TRP A 212 -14.10 -49.44 -10.25
CA TRP A 212 -13.84 -48.03 -10.00
C TRP A 212 -15.19 -47.29 -9.99
N ARG A 213 -15.62 -46.87 -8.80
CA ARG A 213 -16.89 -46.14 -8.61
C ARG A 213 -16.91 -44.88 -9.49
N ARG A 214 -18.13 -44.35 -9.75
CA ARG A 214 -18.34 -42.94 -10.15
C ARG A 214 -17.36 -42.05 -9.37
N LEU A 215 -16.77 -41.06 -10.04
CA LEU A 215 -16.13 -39.91 -9.36
C LEU A 215 -17.07 -39.47 -8.23
N ALA A 216 -16.61 -39.64 -6.98
CA ALA A 216 -17.54 -39.84 -5.88
C ALA A 216 -18.43 -38.60 -5.69
N GLU A 217 -19.72 -38.73 -6.03
CA GLU A 217 -20.68 -37.63 -5.99
C GLU A 217 -20.89 -37.11 -4.56
N GLU A 218 -20.47 -37.89 -3.55
CA GLU A 218 -20.23 -37.42 -2.20
C GLU A 218 -18.85 -37.92 -1.69
N ALA A 219 -18.10 -37.05 -1.01
CA ALA A 219 -16.85 -37.36 -0.31
C ALA A 219 -16.91 -36.86 1.14
N THR A 220 -16.41 -37.63 2.10
CA THR A 220 -16.40 -37.25 3.54
C THR A 220 -15.01 -37.39 4.13
N GLY A 221 -14.61 -36.44 4.98
CA GLY A 221 -13.29 -36.41 5.61
C GLY A 221 -12.91 -35.02 6.14
N ARG A 222 -11.61 -34.82 6.40
CA ARG A 222 -11.05 -33.55 6.91
C ARG A 222 -10.14 -32.81 5.95
N SER A 223 -9.65 -33.49 4.91
CA SER A 223 -8.66 -32.97 3.99
C SER A 223 -9.03 -33.38 2.58
N PHE A 224 -9.05 -32.45 1.64
CA PHE A 224 -9.45 -32.70 0.26
C PHE A 224 -8.56 -31.91 -0.70
N ALA A 225 -8.27 -32.48 -1.85
CA ALA A 225 -7.79 -31.75 -3.01
C ALA A 225 -8.94 -31.50 -3.98
N LEU A 226 -9.05 -30.27 -4.45
CA LEU A 226 -9.99 -29.80 -5.45
C LEU A 226 -9.17 -29.49 -6.72
N THR A 227 -9.59 -30.03 -7.86
CA THR A 227 -9.04 -29.64 -9.16
C THR A 227 -10.09 -28.79 -9.89
N LEU A 228 -9.71 -27.56 -10.24
CA LEU A 228 -10.54 -26.65 -11.03
C LEU A 228 -10.51 -27.01 -12.52
N GLY A 229 -11.47 -26.52 -13.31
CA GLY A 229 -11.54 -26.80 -14.76
C GLY A 229 -10.36 -26.27 -15.57
N ASP A 230 -9.61 -25.30 -15.05
CA ASP A 230 -8.36 -24.79 -15.63
C ASP A 230 -7.11 -25.55 -15.16
N GLY A 231 -7.29 -26.66 -14.43
CA GLY A 231 -6.22 -27.50 -13.90
C GLY A 231 -5.60 -27.01 -12.58
N ALA A 232 -5.97 -25.83 -12.07
CA ALA A 232 -5.45 -25.34 -10.80
C ALA A 232 -5.83 -26.26 -9.63
N ARG A 233 -4.83 -26.57 -8.79
CA ARG A 233 -4.97 -27.42 -7.61
C ARG A 233 -5.18 -26.58 -6.35
N TRP A 234 -6.31 -26.78 -5.69
CA TRP A 234 -6.64 -26.19 -4.40
C TRP A 234 -6.78 -27.27 -3.33
N LEU A 235 -6.48 -26.94 -2.09
CA LEU A 235 -6.61 -27.82 -0.93
C LEU A 235 -7.65 -27.24 0.04
N LEU A 236 -8.49 -28.11 0.59
CA LEU A 236 -9.42 -27.81 1.67
C LEU A 236 -9.05 -28.62 2.91
N PHE A 237 -8.85 -27.96 4.04
CA PHE A 237 -8.66 -28.59 5.35
C PHE A 237 -9.78 -28.16 6.31
N ALA A 238 -10.27 -29.10 7.12
CA ALA A 238 -11.38 -28.89 8.05
C ALA A 238 -11.04 -29.37 9.47
N SER A 239 -11.43 -28.59 10.48
CA SER A 239 -11.18 -28.92 11.90
C SER A 239 -11.98 -30.13 12.42
N ALA A 240 -13.00 -30.54 11.69
CA ALA A 240 -13.88 -31.67 11.94
C ALA A 240 -14.28 -32.30 10.59
N ASP A 241 -14.82 -33.50 10.64
CA ASP A 241 -15.25 -34.26 9.46
C ASP A 241 -16.43 -33.53 8.78
N VAL A 242 -16.28 -33.23 7.49
CA VAL A 242 -17.29 -32.59 6.63
C VAL A 242 -17.62 -33.49 5.44
N SER A 243 -18.83 -33.36 4.91
CA SER A 243 -19.25 -34.00 3.66
C SER A 243 -19.33 -32.97 2.53
N LEU A 244 -18.67 -33.26 1.41
CA LEU A 244 -18.77 -32.52 0.15
C LEU A 244 -19.63 -33.33 -0.82
N ALA A 245 -20.76 -32.77 -1.28
CA ALA A 245 -21.66 -33.39 -2.26
C ALA A 245 -21.68 -32.57 -3.56
N LYS A 246 -21.60 -33.22 -4.72
CA LYS A 246 -21.54 -32.55 -6.03
C LYS A 246 -22.87 -31.85 -6.35
N ALA A 247 -22.79 -30.57 -6.73
CA ALA A 247 -23.91 -29.70 -7.05
C ALA A 247 -23.75 -29.13 -8.48
N GLY A 248 -23.83 -30.01 -9.48
CA GLY A 248 -23.55 -29.65 -10.87
C GLY A 248 -22.06 -29.36 -11.09
N ALA A 249 -21.70 -28.08 -11.21
CA ALA A 249 -20.32 -27.61 -11.40
C ALA A 249 -19.62 -27.18 -10.09
N SER A 250 -20.35 -27.10 -8.98
CA SER A 250 -19.87 -26.75 -7.64
C SER A 250 -19.99 -27.94 -6.66
N TRP A 251 -19.54 -27.78 -5.41
CA TRP A 251 -19.67 -28.79 -4.36
C TRP A 251 -20.24 -28.19 -3.08
N ARG A 252 -21.28 -28.82 -2.54
CA ARG A 252 -21.95 -28.44 -1.29
C ARG A 252 -21.24 -29.06 -0.09
N LEU A 253 -20.63 -28.20 0.73
CA LEU A 253 -20.03 -28.53 2.01
C LEU A 253 -21.09 -28.46 3.11
N ARG A 254 -21.28 -29.57 3.82
CA ARG A 254 -22.12 -29.65 5.03
C ARG A 254 -21.28 -29.97 6.26
N ALA A 255 -21.52 -29.23 7.33
CA ALA A 255 -20.85 -29.39 8.62
C ALA A 255 -21.85 -29.86 9.71
N PRO A 256 -21.62 -31.03 10.35
CA PRO A 256 -22.53 -31.57 11.37
C PRO A 256 -22.40 -30.85 12.73
N THR A 257 -21.35 -30.06 12.91
CA THR A 257 -20.99 -29.21 14.06
C THR A 257 -20.52 -27.85 13.55
N ASP A 258 -20.15 -26.94 14.45
CA ASP A 258 -19.29 -25.81 14.07
C ASP A 258 -17.96 -26.38 13.51
N VAL A 259 -17.41 -25.75 12.47
CA VAL A 259 -16.16 -26.18 11.81
C VAL A 259 -15.36 -25.00 11.30
N VAL A 260 -14.03 -25.13 11.25
CA VAL A 260 -13.15 -24.20 10.54
C VAL A 260 -12.67 -24.86 9.26
N ALA A 261 -13.05 -24.28 8.13
CA ALA A 261 -12.60 -24.65 6.79
C ALA A 261 -11.43 -23.74 6.37
N ARG A 262 -10.41 -24.31 5.70
CA ARG A 262 -9.24 -23.58 5.20
C ARG A 262 -8.96 -23.97 3.76
N LEU A 263 -9.14 -23.02 2.85
CA LEU A 263 -8.90 -23.17 1.41
C LEU A 263 -7.54 -22.56 1.05
N ALA A 264 -6.73 -23.24 0.24
CA ALA A 264 -5.44 -22.74 -0.20
C ALA A 264 -5.06 -23.23 -1.61
N TYR A 265 -4.45 -22.35 -2.41
CA TYR A 265 -3.91 -22.68 -3.73
C TYR A 265 -2.53 -23.32 -3.61
N ALA A 266 -2.33 -24.45 -4.29
CA ALA A 266 -1.08 -25.19 -4.35
C ALA A 266 -0.42 -25.01 -5.73
N PRO A 267 0.48 -24.02 -5.93
CA PRO A 267 1.15 -23.79 -7.21
C PRO A 267 2.12 -24.90 -7.61
N ASP A 268 2.68 -25.61 -6.62
CA ASP A 268 3.53 -26.78 -6.84
C ASP A 268 3.46 -27.76 -5.66
N ARG A 269 4.10 -28.92 -5.82
CA ARG A 269 4.19 -29.97 -4.80
C ARG A 269 4.89 -29.51 -3.51
N ALA A 270 5.95 -28.71 -3.61
CA ALA A 270 6.71 -28.24 -2.44
C ALA A 270 5.91 -27.24 -1.58
N SER A 271 4.91 -26.61 -2.20
CA SER A 271 3.93 -25.70 -1.61
C SER A 271 2.75 -26.49 -1.04
N GLU A 272 2.26 -27.54 -1.73
CA GLU A 272 1.30 -28.51 -1.18
C GLU A 272 1.83 -29.19 0.09
N GLU A 273 3.08 -29.65 0.09
CA GLU A 273 3.72 -30.25 1.27
C GLU A 273 3.82 -29.27 2.46
N LEU A 274 3.98 -27.95 2.20
CA LEU A 274 3.89 -26.91 3.23
C LEU A 274 2.45 -26.65 3.71
N LEU A 275 1.47 -26.64 2.80
CA LEU A 275 0.06 -26.46 3.16
C LEU A 275 -0.46 -27.61 4.03
N VAL A 276 -0.07 -28.85 3.73
CA VAL A 276 -0.40 -30.02 4.55
C VAL A 276 0.25 -29.92 5.93
N ALA A 277 1.56 -29.63 6.00
CA ALA A 277 2.32 -29.63 7.26
C ALA A 277 1.93 -28.52 8.25
N HIS A 278 1.15 -27.53 7.82
CA HIS A 278 0.73 -26.38 8.63
C HIS A 278 -0.81 -26.17 8.64
N ALA A 279 -1.56 -27.20 8.22
CA ALA A 279 -2.98 -27.14 7.93
C ALA A 279 -3.87 -26.76 9.13
N GLY A 280 -3.57 -27.19 10.36
CA GLY A 280 -4.47 -26.98 11.49
C GLY A 280 -4.38 -25.64 12.21
N THR A 281 -3.36 -24.81 11.96
CA THR A 281 -3.12 -23.58 12.73
C THR A 281 -3.36 -22.30 11.95
N TYR A 282 -4.23 -21.44 12.49
CA TYR A 282 -4.71 -20.20 11.87
C TYR A 282 -4.71 -19.04 12.88
N ALA A 283 -4.65 -17.81 12.37
CA ALA A 283 -4.70 -16.60 13.17
C ALA A 283 -6.16 -16.16 13.45
N VAL A 284 -6.38 -15.61 14.64
CA VAL A 284 -7.68 -15.06 15.12
C VAL A 284 -7.55 -13.64 15.68
N GLY A 285 -6.35 -13.06 15.58
CA GLY A 285 -6.01 -11.70 15.98
C GLY A 285 -4.54 -11.40 15.70
N GLY A 286 -4.21 -10.13 15.59
CA GLY A 286 -2.87 -9.65 15.25
C GLY A 286 -2.45 -8.45 16.08
N ARG A 287 -1.15 -8.34 16.35
CA ARG A 287 -0.54 -7.16 16.95
C ARG A 287 0.83 -6.88 16.34
N VAL A 288 1.09 -5.61 16.07
CA VAL A 288 2.40 -5.05 15.78
C VAL A 288 2.98 -4.48 17.07
N SER A 289 4.27 -4.65 17.29
CA SER A 289 4.98 -4.08 18.45
C SER A 289 6.40 -3.74 18.08
N TRP A 290 6.98 -2.71 18.70
CA TRP A 290 8.32 -2.24 18.35
C TRP A 290 9.11 -1.80 19.60
N ALA A 291 10.43 -1.70 19.44
CA ALA A 291 11.31 -1.03 20.39
C ALA A 291 12.53 -0.47 19.64
N ALA A 292 13.05 0.68 20.06
CA ALA A 292 14.23 1.31 19.46
C ALA A 292 15.33 1.58 20.49
N ARG A 293 16.58 1.60 20.03
CA ARG A 293 17.76 2.04 20.77
C ARG A 293 18.85 2.52 19.81
N GLY A 294 19.21 3.80 19.88
CA GLY A 294 20.25 4.38 19.03
C GLY A 294 19.82 4.47 17.57
N ASP A 295 20.58 3.83 16.68
CA ASP A 295 20.29 3.72 15.25
C ASP A 295 19.57 2.40 14.88
N ALA A 296 19.12 1.61 15.86
CA ALA A 296 18.46 0.33 15.62
C ALA A 296 17.03 0.27 16.19
N ALA A 297 16.14 -0.38 15.45
CA ALA A 297 14.81 -0.76 15.90
C ALA A 297 14.56 -2.26 15.70
N VAL A 298 13.70 -2.81 16.56
CA VAL A 298 13.16 -4.16 16.43
C VAL A 298 11.65 -4.06 16.31
N LEU A 299 11.12 -4.40 15.15
CA LEU A 299 9.68 -4.53 14.89
C LEU A 299 9.28 -6.00 15.07
N ARG A 300 8.07 -6.28 15.54
CA ARG A 300 7.53 -7.63 15.66
C ARG A 300 6.07 -7.70 15.27
N PHE A 301 5.74 -8.65 14.41
CA PHE A 301 4.37 -9.10 14.19
C PHE A 301 4.12 -10.29 15.10
N ARG A 302 2.98 -10.30 15.79
CA ARG A 302 2.53 -11.44 16.61
C ARG A 302 1.08 -11.72 16.32
N TRP A 303 0.78 -12.95 15.95
CA TRP A 303 -0.59 -13.43 15.79
C TRP A 303 -1.05 -14.19 17.03
N ALA A 304 -2.26 -13.89 17.48
CA ALA A 304 -3.01 -14.80 18.33
C ALA A 304 -3.56 -15.91 17.43
N THR A 305 -3.31 -17.17 17.79
CA THR A 305 -3.67 -18.32 16.96
C THR A 305 -4.63 -19.28 17.66
N ARG A 306 -5.35 -20.06 16.87
CA ARG A 306 -6.01 -21.30 17.27
C ARG A 306 -5.44 -22.45 16.43
N THR A 307 -5.59 -23.67 16.93
CA THR A 307 -5.12 -24.89 16.26
C THR A 307 -6.08 -26.04 16.47
N PHE A 308 -6.07 -27.02 15.57
CA PHE A 308 -6.74 -28.31 15.73
C PHE A 308 -5.81 -29.54 15.57
N ASP A 309 -4.51 -29.31 15.34
CA ASP A 309 -3.47 -30.37 15.21
C ASP A 309 -2.18 -30.10 16.02
N GLY A 310 -1.97 -28.87 16.50
CA GLY A 310 -0.75 -28.43 17.19
C GLY A 310 0.35 -27.91 16.26
N ALA A 311 0.15 -27.84 14.95
CA ALA A 311 1.16 -27.38 13.99
C ALA A 311 1.56 -25.91 14.23
N PRO A 312 2.79 -25.48 13.89
CA PRO A 312 3.14 -24.06 13.91
C PRO A 312 2.40 -23.29 12.81
N LEU A 313 2.01 -22.03 13.08
CA LEU A 313 1.42 -21.15 12.06
C LEU A 313 2.35 -21.04 10.84
N LEU A 314 1.81 -21.15 9.63
CA LEU A 314 2.50 -20.76 8.39
C LEU A 314 1.96 -19.43 7.90
N GLY A 315 2.87 -18.50 7.58
CA GLY A 315 2.56 -17.31 6.81
C GLY A 315 3.60 -17.11 5.70
N LEU A 316 3.26 -16.22 4.77
CA LEU A 316 4.07 -15.81 3.64
C LEU A 316 4.55 -14.37 3.88
N ALA A 317 5.84 -14.12 3.70
CA ALA A 317 6.42 -12.79 3.81
C ALA A 317 6.80 -12.27 2.41
N LEU A 318 6.48 -10.99 2.17
CA LEU A 318 6.90 -10.21 1.00
C LEU A 318 8.44 -10.10 0.87
N PRO A 319 9.00 -9.78 -0.33
CA PRO A 319 10.43 -9.62 -0.52
C PRO A 319 11.11 -8.67 0.48
N HIS A 320 10.54 -7.49 0.72
CA HIS A 320 11.14 -6.49 1.60
C HIS A 320 11.23 -6.93 3.08
N HIS A 321 10.43 -7.90 3.51
CA HIS A 321 10.54 -8.51 4.83
C HIS A 321 11.77 -9.41 4.96
N ALA A 322 12.18 -10.08 3.88
CA ALA A 322 13.26 -11.07 3.91
C ALA A 322 14.62 -10.44 4.26
N ASP A 323 14.83 -9.16 3.88
CA ASP A 323 16.03 -8.38 4.20
C ASP A 323 16.29 -8.23 5.71
N THR A 324 15.23 -8.13 6.52
CA THR A 324 15.35 -7.73 7.94
C THR A 324 14.74 -8.73 8.92
N LEU A 325 14.05 -9.77 8.43
CA LEU A 325 13.50 -10.87 9.22
C LEU A 325 14.61 -11.66 9.94
N ALA A 326 14.47 -11.79 11.26
CA ALA A 326 15.29 -12.65 12.09
C ALA A 326 14.65 -14.04 12.22
N GLY A 327 15.18 -15.02 11.49
CA GLY A 327 14.74 -16.41 11.50
C GLY A 327 15.11 -17.11 10.18
N SER A 328 14.70 -18.37 10.04
CA SER A 328 14.75 -19.08 8.77
C SER A 328 13.45 -18.85 7.98
N SER A 329 13.58 -18.61 6.67
CA SER A 329 12.48 -18.65 5.71
C SER A 329 12.78 -19.66 4.59
N LYS A 330 11.74 -20.13 3.90
CA LYS A 330 11.85 -21.05 2.74
C LYS A 330 11.30 -20.36 1.50
N LYS A 331 12.02 -20.40 0.38
CA LYS A 331 11.50 -19.92 -0.92
C LYS A 331 10.29 -20.75 -1.34
N THR A 332 9.33 -20.12 -2.02
CA THR A 332 8.10 -20.76 -2.50
C THR A 332 7.77 -20.29 -3.92
N SER A 333 6.82 -20.96 -4.57
CA SER A 333 6.26 -20.53 -5.86
C SER A 333 4.99 -19.67 -5.71
N TRP A 334 4.65 -19.24 -4.49
CA TRP A 334 3.66 -18.17 -4.31
C TRP A 334 4.28 -16.81 -4.61
N ALA A 335 3.51 -15.97 -5.29
CA ALA A 335 3.82 -14.57 -5.57
C ALA A 335 2.58 -13.70 -5.31
N GLY A 336 2.80 -12.40 -5.15
CA GLY A 336 1.77 -11.37 -5.35
C GLY A 336 2.30 -10.28 -6.26
N LEU A 337 1.53 -9.21 -6.48
CA LEU A 337 1.96 -8.03 -7.25
C LEU A 337 3.38 -7.57 -6.84
N LYS A 338 3.61 -7.49 -5.54
CA LYS A 338 4.86 -7.07 -4.87
C LYS A 338 5.97 -8.15 -4.86
N GLY A 339 5.95 -9.08 -5.81
CA GLY A 339 7.00 -10.07 -6.03
C GLY A 339 6.80 -11.44 -5.36
N PRO A 340 7.83 -12.31 -5.40
CA PRO A 340 7.79 -13.68 -4.88
C PRO A 340 7.75 -13.70 -3.34
N LEU A 341 7.05 -14.68 -2.78
CA LEU A 341 6.82 -14.80 -1.34
C LEU A 341 7.67 -15.90 -0.70
N VAL A 342 8.11 -15.69 0.54
CA VAL A 342 8.84 -16.69 1.33
C VAL A 342 8.02 -17.19 2.51
N ALA A 343 8.00 -18.51 2.69
CA ALA A 343 7.33 -19.15 3.81
C ALA A 343 8.10 -18.91 5.12
N VAL A 344 7.37 -18.52 6.16
CA VAL A 344 7.89 -18.31 7.52
C VAL A 344 6.98 -19.05 8.51
N ALA A 345 7.60 -19.90 9.35
CA ALA A 345 6.90 -20.69 10.36
C ALA A 345 6.93 -20.01 11.74
N GLY A 346 5.82 -20.08 12.46
CA GLY A 346 5.66 -19.60 13.83
C GLY A 346 4.80 -18.32 13.97
N PRO A 347 4.12 -18.12 15.12
CA PRO A 347 3.17 -17.03 15.34
C PRO A 347 3.80 -15.69 15.73
N THR A 348 5.11 -15.52 15.56
CA THR A 348 5.80 -14.24 15.81
C THR A 348 6.96 -14.07 14.85
N TRP A 349 6.94 -13.00 14.06
CA TRP A 349 8.05 -12.56 13.22
C TRP A 349 8.75 -11.39 13.89
N THR A 350 10.07 -11.29 13.74
CA THR A 350 10.88 -10.23 14.34
C THR A 350 11.78 -9.64 13.26
N PHE A 351 11.72 -8.33 13.05
CA PHE A 351 12.53 -7.60 12.07
C PHE A 351 13.55 -6.70 12.77
N LYS A 352 14.69 -6.46 12.13
CA LYS A 352 15.73 -5.53 12.59
C LYS A 352 15.90 -4.39 11.59
N GLU A 353 15.41 -3.20 11.92
CA GLU A 353 15.53 -2.02 11.08
C GLU A 353 16.63 -1.08 11.55
N ARG A 354 17.25 -0.37 10.61
CA ARG A 354 18.16 0.74 10.91
C ARG A 354 17.38 2.06 10.83
N LEU A 355 17.49 2.87 11.88
CA LEU A 355 16.88 4.17 12.01
C LEU A 355 17.88 5.25 11.58
N ALA A 356 17.55 6.00 10.51
CA ALA A 356 18.31 7.18 10.10
C ALA A 356 18.36 8.24 11.22
N ASP A 357 19.39 9.08 11.23
CA ASP A 357 19.45 10.26 12.09
C ASP A 357 18.47 11.34 11.60
N LEU A 358 17.84 12.03 12.55
CA LEU A 358 17.05 13.22 12.26
C LEU A 358 17.98 14.45 12.28
N ARG A 359 18.02 15.18 11.17
CA ARG A 359 18.68 16.48 11.04
C ARG A 359 17.63 17.53 10.71
N TRP A 360 17.85 18.78 11.12
CA TRP A 360 16.98 19.90 10.77
C TRP A 360 17.26 20.42 9.36
N ASP A 361 18.52 20.39 8.98
CA ASP A 361 19.08 20.98 7.77
C ASP A 361 19.97 19.98 7.00
N HIS A 362 20.57 20.43 5.91
CA HIS A 362 21.32 19.59 4.98
C HIS A 362 22.79 19.33 5.40
N GLY A 363 23.26 19.97 6.49
CA GLY A 363 24.65 19.99 6.96
C GLY A 363 25.32 21.37 6.76
N PRO A 364 26.60 21.53 7.12
CA PRO A 364 27.31 22.80 6.99
C PRO A 364 27.37 23.31 5.55
N LEU A 365 26.93 24.54 5.31
CA LEU A 365 26.99 25.19 4.00
C LEU A 365 28.46 25.42 3.58
N PRO A 366 28.90 24.96 2.38
CA PRO A 366 30.27 25.21 1.92
C PRO A 366 30.55 26.70 1.71
N ARG A 367 31.79 27.11 2.01
CA ARG A 367 32.23 28.51 1.82
C ARG A 367 32.08 29.00 0.37
N SER A 368 32.27 28.11 -0.60
CA SER A 368 32.09 28.37 -2.04
C SER A 368 30.64 28.67 -2.44
N ALA A 369 29.66 28.18 -1.68
CA ALA A 369 28.23 28.37 -1.98
C ALA A 369 27.57 29.48 -1.15
N LYS A 370 28.25 30.01 -0.12
CA LYS A 370 27.66 30.98 0.82
C LYS A 370 27.29 32.30 0.17
N SER A 371 28.08 32.82 -0.78
CA SER A 371 27.73 34.05 -1.53
C SER A 371 26.40 33.90 -2.27
N ASP A 372 26.25 32.77 -2.95
CA ASP A 372 25.17 32.55 -3.90
C ASP A 372 23.86 32.24 -3.16
N VAL A 373 23.95 31.51 -2.05
CA VAL A 373 22.83 31.28 -1.12
C VAL A 373 22.39 32.59 -0.46
N LEU A 374 23.29 33.49 -0.06
CA LEU A 374 22.92 34.79 0.50
C LEU A 374 22.25 35.71 -0.54
N ALA A 375 22.83 35.83 -1.74
CA ALA A 375 22.20 36.59 -2.84
C ALA A 375 20.81 36.02 -3.22
N ALA A 376 20.66 34.69 -3.22
CA ALA A 376 19.37 34.04 -3.45
C ALA A 376 18.38 34.16 -2.28
N LEU A 377 18.82 34.53 -1.06
CA LEU A 377 17.94 34.83 0.08
C LEU A 377 17.36 36.25 0.01
N GLU A 378 18.11 37.22 -0.52
CA GLU A 378 17.65 38.59 -0.73
C GLU A 378 16.49 38.67 -1.74
N THR A 379 16.48 37.79 -2.74
CA THR A 379 15.48 37.77 -3.83
C THR A 379 14.25 36.92 -3.56
N VAL A 380 14.13 36.25 -2.39
CA VAL A 380 12.97 35.37 -2.10
C VAL A 380 11.68 36.18 -1.93
N ALA A 381 10.85 36.18 -2.97
CA ALA A 381 9.52 36.77 -2.94
C ALA A 381 8.60 36.08 -1.90
N ASP A 382 7.63 36.85 -1.38
CA ASP A 382 6.47 36.25 -0.71
C ASP A 382 5.50 35.69 -1.76
N VAL A 383 5.18 34.40 -1.65
CA VAL A 383 4.17 33.75 -2.52
C VAL A 383 2.74 33.96 -1.99
N ALA A 384 2.55 34.83 -1.00
CA ALA A 384 1.23 35.32 -0.62
C ALA A 384 0.71 36.31 -1.68
N PRO A 385 -0.48 36.10 -2.28
CA PRO A 385 -1.11 37.09 -3.15
C PRO A 385 -1.34 38.40 -2.40
N ASN A 386 -0.93 39.52 -3.02
CA ASN A 386 -1.00 40.85 -2.42
C ASN A 386 -2.42 41.18 -1.93
N GLY A 387 -2.57 41.39 -0.62
CA GLY A 387 -3.81 41.84 0.02
C GLY A 387 -4.65 40.77 0.73
N LEU A 388 -4.34 39.47 0.59
CA LEU A 388 -5.00 38.43 1.39
C LEU A 388 -4.37 38.29 2.78
N ASP A 389 -5.19 37.98 3.78
CA ASP A 389 -4.68 37.49 5.08
C ASP A 389 -4.37 35.98 5.03
N GLU A 390 -3.60 35.49 6.00
CA GLU A 390 -3.13 34.10 6.02
C GLU A 390 -4.26 33.07 6.17
N ARG A 391 -5.38 33.43 6.82
CA ARG A 391 -6.56 32.55 6.96
C ARG A 391 -7.31 32.47 5.64
N ASP A 392 -7.58 33.60 5.02
CA ASP A 392 -8.30 33.65 3.74
C ASP A 392 -7.47 33.03 2.61
N LEU A 393 -6.14 33.18 2.64
CA LEU A 393 -5.23 32.48 1.73
C LEU A 393 -5.28 30.96 1.95
N ALA A 394 -5.25 30.50 3.20
CA ALA A 394 -5.31 29.08 3.53
C ALA A 394 -6.66 28.43 3.17
N GLU A 395 -7.78 29.11 3.42
CA GLU A 395 -9.13 28.63 3.07
C GLU A 395 -9.36 28.58 1.55
N ARG A 396 -8.69 29.44 0.77
CA ARG A 396 -8.76 29.46 -0.71
C ARG A 396 -7.83 28.47 -1.42
N THR A 397 -6.71 28.09 -0.80
CA THR A 397 -5.69 27.24 -1.43
C THR A 397 -5.74 25.78 -0.98
N GLY A 398 -6.51 25.48 0.07
CA GLY A 398 -6.60 24.14 0.64
C GLY A 398 -5.35 23.72 1.42
N VAL A 399 -5.46 22.60 2.13
CA VAL A 399 -4.43 22.13 3.07
C VAL A 399 -3.15 21.67 2.38
N TYR A 400 -3.24 21.05 1.19
CA TYR A 400 -2.07 20.55 0.46
C TYR A 400 -1.18 21.68 -0.07
N THR A 401 -1.78 22.64 -0.78
CA THR A 401 -1.10 23.83 -1.31
C THR A 401 -0.55 24.71 -0.18
N SER A 402 -1.34 24.89 0.89
CA SER A 402 -0.87 25.56 2.12
C SER A 402 0.33 24.83 2.73
N GLY A 403 0.29 23.50 2.79
CA GLY A 403 1.38 22.66 3.27
C GLY A 403 2.68 22.88 2.48
N LYS A 404 2.62 22.88 1.14
CA LYS A 404 3.78 23.17 0.29
C LYS A 404 4.30 24.60 0.47
N ARG A 405 3.44 25.62 0.60
CA ARG A 405 3.88 27.00 0.95
C ARG A 405 4.56 27.04 2.32
N LEU A 406 3.98 26.42 3.34
CA LEU A 406 4.57 26.35 4.69
C LEU A 406 5.92 25.63 4.68
N PHE A 407 6.06 24.56 3.90
CA PHE A 407 7.33 23.87 3.68
C PHE A 407 8.38 24.80 3.05
N ARG A 408 8.04 25.57 2.00
CA ARG A 408 8.96 26.57 1.41
C ARG A 408 9.39 27.61 2.44
N LEU A 409 8.45 28.18 3.21
CA LEU A 409 8.75 29.15 4.27
C LEU A 409 9.72 28.59 5.33
N ALA A 410 9.54 27.33 5.73
CA ALA A 410 10.40 26.63 6.68
C ALA A 410 11.83 26.42 6.15
N ASN A 411 11.98 26.00 4.89
CA ASN A 411 13.30 25.76 4.30
C ASN A 411 14.06 27.07 4.02
N VAL A 412 13.38 28.16 3.67
CA VAL A 412 14.01 29.49 3.58
C VAL A 412 14.57 29.92 4.95
N ALA A 413 13.79 29.76 6.03
CA ALA A 413 14.21 30.12 7.38
C ALA A 413 15.42 29.28 7.88
N LEU A 414 15.40 27.97 7.61
CA LEU A 414 16.53 27.07 7.91
C LEU A 414 17.77 27.40 7.06
N THR A 415 17.60 27.70 5.77
CA THR A 415 18.72 28.02 4.86
C THR A 415 19.41 29.32 5.25
N ALA A 416 18.66 30.36 5.62
CA ALA A 416 19.23 31.60 6.14
C ALA A 416 20.08 31.36 7.39
N ARG A 417 19.56 30.57 8.33
CA ARG A 417 20.30 30.19 9.54
C ARG A 417 21.54 29.34 9.25
N ALA A 418 21.47 28.41 8.29
CA ALA A 418 22.62 27.62 7.83
C ALA A 418 23.69 28.47 7.11
N ALA A 419 23.27 29.57 6.45
CA ALA A 419 24.18 30.58 5.92
C ALA A 419 24.75 31.51 7.00
N GLY A 420 24.19 31.55 8.21
CA GLY A 420 24.57 32.45 9.28
C GLY A 420 23.94 33.85 9.17
N ASP A 421 22.78 33.96 8.53
CA ASP A 421 21.89 35.12 8.58
C ASP A 421 20.71 34.80 9.52
N ASP A 422 20.94 35.02 10.82
CA ASP A 422 19.93 34.81 11.86
C ASP A 422 18.77 35.83 11.79
N GLU A 423 18.97 37.02 11.21
CA GLU A 423 17.90 38.02 11.09
C GLU A 423 16.88 37.59 10.03
N THR A 424 17.35 37.22 8.83
CA THR A 424 16.49 36.63 7.78
C THR A 424 15.90 35.31 8.27
N GLY A 425 16.67 34.46 8.95
CA GLY A 425 16.16 33.24 9.57
C GLY A 425 14.96 33.50 10.48
N ALA A 426 15.09 34.45 11.42
CA ALA A 426 14.02 34.82 12.34
C ALA A 426 12.85 35.55 11.65
N LYS A 427 13.11 36.35 10.60
CA LYS A 427 12.08 37.01 9.76
C LYS A 427 11.19 35.97 9.07
N TRP A 428 11.77 34.92 8.48
CA TRP A 428 11.00 33.84 7.86
C TRP A 428 10.37 32.88 8.88
N ALA A 429 10.97 32.69 10.06
CA ALA A 429 10.36 31.93 11.16
C ALA A 429 9.05 32.58 11.67
N ARG A 430 9.07 33.88 12.01
CA ARG A 430 7.86 34.66 12.40
C ARG A 430 6.75 34.55 11.36
N LYS A 431 7.14 34.57 10.08
CA LYS A 431 6.22 34.47 8.94
C LYS A 431 5.63 33.07 8.79
N LEU A 432 6.44 32.02 8.94
CA LEU A 432 5.99 30.63 9.02
C LEU A 432 4.95 30.45 10.15
N ALA A 433 5.25 30.95 11.35
CA ALA A 433 4.34 30.87 12.50
C ALA A 433 3.04 31.68 12.31
N LYS A 434 3.08 32.80 11.56
CA LYS A 434 1.88 33.54 11.15
C LYS A 434 1.03 32.74 10.16
N ALA A 435 1.65 32.16 9.12
CA ALA A 435 0.98 31.38 8.08
C ALA A 435 0.42 30.03 8.57
N LEU A 436 1.05 29.42 9.59
CA LEU A 436 0.61 28.17 10.20
C LEU A 436 -0.60 28.34 11.13
N ARG A 437 -0.81 29.55 11.65
CA ARG A 437 -1.82 29.87 12.68
C ARG A 437 -3.27 29.48 12.32
N PRO A 438 -3.78 29.64 11.08
CA PRO A 438 -5.14 29.24 10.70
C PRO A 438 -5.41 27.74 10.80
N TRP A 439 -4.37 26.93 10.54
CA TRP A 439 -4.44 25.46 10.59
C TRP A 439 -4.40 24.91 12.02
N LEU A 440 -3.68 25.59 12.91
CA LEU A 440 -3.62 25.24 14.35
C LEU A 440 -4.68 25.96 15.20
N ALA A 441 -5.49 26.84 14.62
CA ALA A 441 -6.54 27.56 15.34
C ALA A 441 -7.70 26.64 15.72
N THR A 442 -8.28 26.89 16.89
CA THR A 442 -9.33 26.05 17.49
C THR A 442 -10.73 26.66 17.34
N GLY A 443 -11.76 25.84 17.52
CA GLY A 443 -13.17 26.25 17.39
C GLY A 443 -13.53 26.81 16.00
N LYS A 444 -14.58 27.64 15.95
CA LYS A 444 -15.23 28.12 14.71
C LYS A 444 -14.35 28.91 13.73
N ARG A 445 -13.16 29.36 14.14
CA ARG A 445 -12.20 30.06 13.27
C ARG A 445 -11.14 29.13 12.66
N GLY A 446 -10.95 27.94 13.21
CA GLY A 446 -10.01 26.93 12.72
C GLY A 446 -10.46 26.29 11.42
N LEU A 447 -9.49 26.01 10.54
CA LEU A 447 -9.71 25.34 9.25
C LEU A 447 -9.82 23.81 9.37
N LEU A 448 -9.58 23.26 10.56
CA LEU A 448 -9.70 21.83 10.87
C LEU A 448 -10.84 21.58 11.87
N VAL A 449 -11.44 20.40 11.77
CA VAL A 449 -12.50 19.89 12.65
C VAL A 449 -12.19 18.45 13.08
N TYR A 450 -12.80 18.00 14.17
CA TYR A 450 -12.72 16.61 14.61
C TYR A 450 -13.99 15.86 14.23
N ASP A 451 -13.89 14.95 13.27
CA ASP A 451 -14.93 13.96 12.98
C ASP A 451 -15.06 13.03 14.18
N GLY A 452 -16.18 13.15 14.88
CA GLY A 452 -16.54 12.40 16.06
C GLY A 452 -17.32 11.10 15.79
N ASP A 453 -17.56 10.76 14.53
CA ASP A 453 -18.24 9.54 14.09
C ASP A 453 -17.16 8.49 13.81
N VAL A 454 -16.27 8.76 12.86
CA VAL A 454 -15.10 7.92 12.54
C VAL A 454 -14.00 8.05 13.60
N GLY A 455 -13.77 9.27 14.10
CA GLY A 455 -12.67 9.58 15.01
C GLY A 455 -11.40 9.99 14.25
N GLY A 456 -11.28 11.28 13.94
CA GLY A 456 -10.05 11.84 13.38
C GLY A 456 -10.14 13.32 13.04
N VAL A 457 -9.00 13.91 12.69
CA VAL A 457 -8.94 15.31 12.22
C VAL A 457 -9.18 15.33 10.72
N VAL A 458 -10.05 16.22 10.24
CA VAL A 458 -10.31 16.48 8.81
C VAL A 458 -10.38 17.99 8.56
N THR A 459 -10.19 18.45 7.32
CA THR A 459 -10.44 19.86 6.98
C THR A 459 -11.93 20.20 7.07
N ARG A 460 -12.23 21.45 7.46
CA ARG A 460 -13.59 21.99 7.52
C ARG A 460 -14.24 22.09 6.14
N SER A 461 -13.44 22.19 5.07
CA SER A 461 -13.91 22.17 3.68
C SER A 461 -14.23 20.74 3.26
N GLY A 462 -13.30 19.80 3.41
CA GLY A 462 -13.51 18.38 3.11
C GLY A 462 -14.68 17.74 3.87
N TYR A 463 -14.94 18.17 5.11
CA TYR A 463 -16.10 17.71 5.89
C TYR A 463 -17.46 18.21 5.34
N LYS A 464 -17.47 19.35 4.62
CA LYS A 464 -18.68 19.90 3.96
C LYS A 464 -18.86 19.36 2.53
N ASP A 465 -17.75 19.25 1.82
CA ASP A 465 -17.66 18.82 0.42
C ASP A 465 -16.66 17.65 0.36
N PRO A 466 -17.13 16.40 0.17
CA PRO A 466 -16.27 15.22 0.14
C PRO A 466 -15.23 15.17 -0.99
N GLU A 467 -15.24 16.08 -1.97
CA GLU A 467 -14.19 16.19 -2.99
C GLU A 467 -13.16 17.30 -2.67
N ALA A 468 -13.50 18.25 -1.81
CA ALA A 468 -12.60 19.33 -1.41
C ALA A 468 -11.37 18.82 -0.65
N ASP A 469 -10.27 19.58 -0.73
CA ASP A 469 -8.94 19.19 -0.21
C ASP A 469 -8.52 17.79 -0.68
N PHE A 470 -8.68 17.46 -1.96
CA PHE A 470 -8.36 16.16 -2.55
C PHE A 470 -9.02 14.98 -1.82
N GLY A 471 -10.26 15.18 -1.35
CA GLY A 471 -11.01 14.19 -0.58
C GLY A 471 -10.56 14.03 0.88
N ASN A 472 -9.96 15.06 1.50
CA ASN A 472 -9.52 14.98 2.91
C ASN A 472 -10.66 14.60 3.87
N GLY A 473 -11.89 15.04 3.63
CA GLY A 473 -13.06 14.62 4.42
C GLY A 473 -13.39 13.13 4.34
N LYS A 474 -12.87 12.42 3.32
CA LYS A 474 -12.94 10.96 3.18
C LYS A 474 -11.74 10.24 3.80
N TYR A 475 -10.90 10.92 4.60
CA TYR A 475 -9.61 10.43 5.10
C TYR A 475 -8.56 10.18 4.00
N ASN A 476 -8.65 10.89 2.88
CA ASN A 476 -7.62 10.82 1.85
C ASN A 476 -6.39 11.66 2.23
N ASP A 477 -5.20 11.12 2.01
CA ASP A 477 -3.94 11.86 1.96
C ASP A 477 -3.54 12.62 3.25
N HIS A 478 -4.04 12.24 4.44
CA HIS A 478 -3.71 12.93 5.70
C HIS A 478 -2.21 12.92 5.99
N HIS A 479 -1.51 11.83 5.66
CA HIS A 479 -0.07 11.75 5.83
C HIS A 479 0.67 12.76 4.94
N PHE A 480 0.30 12.90 3.66
CA PHE A 480 0.83 13.94 2.77
C PHE A 480 0.52 15.35 3.30
N HIS A 481 -0.76 15.62 3.57
CA HIS A 481 -1.25 16.95 3.96
C HIS A 481 -0.70 17.40 5.32
N TYR A 482 -0.84 16.57 6.34
CA TYR A 482 -0.51 16.92 7.72
C TYR A 482 0.98 16.72 8.00
N GLY A 483 1.70 15.93 7.20
CA GLY A 483 3.16 15.86 7.23
C GLY A 483 3.80 17.25 7.08
N TYR A 484 3.32 18.03 6.12
CA TYR A 484 3.75 19.41 5.93
C TYR A 484 3.38 20.34 7.10
N LEU A 485 2.17 20.21 7.68
CA LEU A 485 1.75 21.02 8.83
C LEU A 485 2.58 20.71 10.09
N VAL A 486 2.87 19.42 10.36
CA VAL A 486 3.71 18.97 11.47
C VAL A 486 5.16 19.40 11.25
N TYR A 487 5.68 19.35 10.02
CA TYR A 487 7.02 19.84 9.69
C TYR A 487 7.14 21.35 9.93
N ALA A 488 6.18 22.13 9.43
CA ALA A 488 6.08 23.57 9.66
C ALA A 488 6.05 23.92 11.15
N ALA A 489 5.25 23.20 11.94
CA ALA A 489 5.18 23.37 13.39
C ALA A 489 6.50 23.03 14.10
N ALA A 490 7.15 21.93 13.71
CA ALA A 490 8.42 21.50 14.28
C ALA A 490 9.54 22.51 13.97
N VAL A 491 9.63 23.01 12.73
CA VAL A 491 10.63 24.02 12.34
C VAL A 491 10.38 25.36 13.01
N ALA A 492 9.13 25.84 13.06
CA ALA A 492 8.78 27.08 13.76
C ALA A 492 9.21 27.00 15.25
N ALA A 493 8.84 25.92 15.94
CA ALA A 493 9.22 25.69 17.33
C ALA A 493 10.73 25.53 17.55
N HIS A 494 11.44 24.88 16.62
CA HIS A 494 12.90 24.76 16.65
C HIS A 494 13.61 26.11 16.49
N LEU A 495 13.04 27.01 15.68
CA LEU A 495 13.55 28.37 15.48
C LEU A 495 13.10 29.37 16.57
N GLY A 496 12.30 28.93 17.56
CA GLY A 496 11.92 29.72 18.74
C GLY A 496 10.51 30.30 18.72
N GLU A 497 9.72 30.05 17.67
CA GLU A 497 8.34 30.54 17.56
C GLU A 497 7.37 29.72 18.42
N THR A 498 6.29 30.35 18.89
CA THR A 498 5.23 29.66 19.65
C THR A 498 4.21 29.04 18.72
N VAL A 499 3.92 27.74 18.94
CA VAL A 499 2.90 26.96 18.20
C VAL A 499 1.95 26.27 19.18
N ASP A 500 0.69 26.05 18.78
CA ASP A 500 -0.26 25.26 19.58
C ASP A 500 0.15 23.78 19.54
N ARG A 501 0.72 23.30 20.66
CA ARG A 501 1.18 21.92 20.77
C ARG A 501 0.03 20.91 20.76
N ALA A 502 -1.16 21.26 21.27
CA ALA A 502 -2.28 20.33 21.33
C ALA A 502 -2.90 20.12 19.94
N ALA A 503 -2.97 21.16 19.11
CA ALA A 503 -3.39 21.06 17.71
C ALA A 503 -2.42 20.18 16.89
N VAL A 504 -1.11 20.33 17.09
CA VAL A 504 -0.09 19.51 16.40
C VAL A 504 -0.05 18.08 16.93
N ASP A 505 -0.13 17.87 18.26
CA ASP A 505 -0.20 16.53 18.86
C ASP A 505 -1.46 15.78 18.38
N ALA A 506 -2.56 16.48 18.07
CA ALA A 506 -3.76 15.89 17.45
C ALA A 506 -3.56 15.50 15.97
N LEU A 507 -2.87 16.32 15.17
CA LEU A 507 -2.48 15.96 13.79
C LEU A 507 -1.57 14.73 13.77
N VAL A 508 -0.56 14.71 14.64
CA VAL A 508 0.35 13.57 14.82
C VAL A 508 -0.39 12.31 15.28
N SER A 509 -1.41 12.46 16.15
CA SER A 509 -2.27 11.35 16.58
C SER A 509 -3.13 10.76 15.45
N ASP A 510 -3.34 11.49 14.35
CA ASP A 510 -4.07 10.98 13.19
C ASP A 510 -3.15 10.14 12.27
N VAL A 511 -1.97 10.68 11.94
CA VAL A 511 -1.03 10.07 10.98
C VAL A 511 -0.05 9.06 11.60
N ALA A 512 0.24 9.16 12.91
CA ALA A 512 1.27 8.38 13.60
C ALA A 512 0.90 8.11 15.08
N ASN A 513 -0.29 7.54 15.31
CA ASN A 513 -0.81 7.25 16.65
C ASN A 513 0.07 6.26 17.44
N VAL A 514 0.77 6.72 18.49
CA VAL A 514 1.63 5.87 19.35
C VAL A 514 0.80 5.04 20.35
N ALA A 515 -0.21 4.32 19.87
CA ALA A 515 -1.24 3.61 20.62
C ALA A 515 -0.75 2.30 21.29
N GLY A 516 0.34 2.37 22.06
CA GLY A 516 0.94 1.22 22.75
C GLY A 516 1.54 1.49 24.14
N ARG A 517 1.42 2.70 24.68
CA ARG A 517 2.14 3.08 25.92
C ARG A 517 1.48 2.59 27.21
N GLU A 518 1.77 1.35 27.60
CA GLU A 518 1.63 0.89 28.99
C GLU A 518 2.58 1.66 29.94
N ARG A 519 3.63 2.28 29.40
CA ARG A 519 4.70 3.01 30.12
C ARG A 519 4.21 4.19 30.99
N TRP A 520 2.94 4.59 30.86
CA TRP A 520 2.30 5.64 31.67
C TRP A 520 1.54 5.14 32.92
N PHE A 521 1.44 3.83 33.16
CA PHE A 521 0.72 3.29 34.33
C PHE A 521 1.39 3.54 35.70
N ALA A 522 2.53 4.26 35.74
CA ALA A 522 3.26 4.60 36.98
C ALA A 522 3.31 6.11 37.31
N ALA A 523 2.79 7.00 36.44
CA ALA A 523 2.98 8.46 36.56
C ALA A 523 1.68 9.27 36.34
N ALA A 524 0.56 8.76 36.84
CA ALA A 524 -0.78 9.33 36.63
C ALA A 524 -1.11 10.48 37.59
N THR A 525 -0.26 11.52 37.68
CA THR A 525 -0.45 12.69 38.55
C THR A 525 -0.31 14.05 37.85
N ASP A 526 -0.06 14.09 36.53
CA ASP A 526 -0.18 15.33 35.73
C ASP A 526 -1.58 15.38 35.07
N PRO A 527 -2.44 16.36 35.43
CA PRO A 527 -3.78 16.49 34.88
C PRO A 527 -3.83 17.18 33.50
N ASN A 528 -2.70 17.63 32.94
CA ASN A 528 -2.65 18.45 31.72
C ASN A 528 -2.19 17.71 30.46
N PHE A 529 -1.90 16.41 30.52
CA PHE A 529 -1.41 15.64 29.37
C PHE A 529 -2.49 14.73 28.77
N TYR A 530 -2.91 15.04 27.54
CA TYR A 530 -3.99 14.34 26.84
C TYR A 530 -3.48 13.67 25.57
N ALA A 531 -3.76 12.37 25.43
CA ALA A 531 -3.64 11.63 24.17
C ALA A 531 -5.02 11.05 23.83
N PRO A 532 -5.49 11.13 22.57
CA PRO A 532 -6.82 10.68 22.19
C PRO A 532 -6.91 9.15 22.24
N ARG A 533 -7.31 8.61 23.40
CA ARG A 533 -7.69 7.19 23.57
C ARG A 533 -9.05 6.91 22.92
N SER A 534 -9.20 7.21 21.63
CA SER A 534 -10.34 6.68 20.88
C SER A 534 -10.14 5.16 20.79
N SER A 535 -11.10 4.40 21.34
CA SER A 535 -11.18 2.95 21.13
C SER A 535 -11.67 2.59 19.71
N ARG A 536 -11.70 3.58 18.81
CA ARG A 536 -12.13 3.50 17.41
C ARG A 536 -10.94 3.51 16.44
N VAL A 537 -9.87 4.25 16.73
CA VAL A 537 -8.62 4.24 15.95
C VAL A 537 -7.54 3.42 16.68
N ALA A 538 -7.78 2.11 16.77
CA ALA A 538 -6.84 1.13 17.34
C ALA A 538 -5.75 0.72 16.33
N ALA A 539 -5.24 1.67 15.55
CA ALA A 539 -4.29 1.45 14.46
C ALA A 539 -2.89 1.96 14.81
N PHE A 540 -1.87 1.17 14.46
CA PHE A 540 -0.44 1.49 14.52
C PHE A 540 -0.12 2.90 13.98
N ALA A 541 -0.71 3.24 12.83
CA ALA A 541 -0.79 4.58 12.25
C ALA A 541 -1.87 4.53 11.14
N ARG A 542 -2.68 5.57 10.92
CA ARG A 542 -3.88 5.46 10.06
C ARG A 542 -3.57 5.02 8.62
N HIS A 543 -2.49 5.55 8.04
CA HIS A 543 -2.10 5.28 6.66
C HIS A 543 -1.07 4.15 6.51
N LYS A 544 -0.23 3.89 7.52
CA LYS A 544 0.80 2.84 7.45
C LYS A 544 0.15 1.45 7.54
N ASP A 545 0.36 0.62 6.52
CA ASP A 545 0.20 -0.83 6.71
C ASP A 545 1.54 -1.43 7.13
N ALA A 546 1.54 -2.15 8.26
CA ALA A 546 2.77 -2.70 8.81
C ALA A 546 3.33 -3.86 7.96
N TYR A 547 2.47 -4.61 7.27
CA TYR A 547 2.85 -5.77 6.46
C TYR A 547 3.21 -5.37 5.02
N ASP A 548 2.56 -4.38 4.41
CA ASP A 548 3.03 -3.82 3.13
C ASP A 548 4.27 -2.92 3.30
N GLY A 549 4.54 -2.43 4.52
CA GLY A 549 5.70 -1.62 4.91
C GLY A 549 5.60 -0.14 4.52
N HIS A 550 4.97 0.15 3.38
CA HIS A 550 4.59 1.49 2.92
C HIS A 550 3.22 1.92 3.48
N SER A 551 2.84 3.15 3.19
CA SER A 551 1.54 3.71 3.53
C SER A 551 0.54 3.59 2.38
N TRP A 552 -0.75 3.66 2.69
CA TRP A 552 -1.84 3.72 1.72
C TRP A 552 -2.46 5.11 1.75
N ALA A 553 -2.49 5.78 0.60
CA ALA A 553 -3.02 7.13 0.46
C ALA A 553 -4.55 7.14 0.52
N SER A 554 -5.18 6.20 -0.21
CA SER A 554 -6.65 6.09 -0.29
C SER A 554 -7.31 5.97 1.08
N GLY A 555 -8.26 6.87 1.36
CA GLY A 555 -9.00 6.96 2.62
C GLY A 555 -10.08 5.87 2.83
N LEU A 556 -11.25 6.29 3.30
CA LEU A 556 -12.44 5.47 3.61
C LEU A 556 -13.43 5.37 2.44
N PHE A 557 -12.90 5.28 1.23
CA PHE A 557 -13.62 4.96 0.00
C PHE A 557 -13.05 3.67 -0.62
N SER A 558 -13.34 3.39 -1.89
CA SER A 558 -12.89 2.14 -2.53
C SER A 558 -12.69 2.35 -4.03
N LEU A 559 -11.50 2.00 -4.53
CA LEU A 559 -11.19 1.94 -5.95
C LEU A 559 -11.57 0.55 -6.51
N ALA A 560 -11.30 0.30 -7.79
CA ALA A 560 -11.47 -1.03 -8.39
C ALA A 560 -10.46 -2.03 -7.80
N ASP A 561 -9.17 -1.68 -7.88
CA ASP A 561 -8.02 -2.56 -7.62
C ASP A 561 -7.48 -2.47 -6.17
N GLY A 562 -8.34 -2.01 -5.24
CA GLY A 562 -8.07 -1.92 -3.81
C GLY A 562 -7.68 -0.52 -3.34
N LYS A 563 -6.64 -0.42 -2.49
CA LYS A 563 -6.02 0.85 -2.08
C LYS A 563 -4.84 1.19 -2.97
N SER A 564 -4.46 2.46 -3.04
CA SER A 564 -3.30 2.96 -3.77
C SER A 564 -2.47 3.96 -2.95
N GLN A 565 -1.23 4.16 -3.38
CA GLN A 565 -0.37 5.28 -2.99
C GLN A 565 0.39 5.78 -4.22
N GLU A 566 0.40 7.10 -4.42
CA GLU A 566 1.30 7.78 -5.35
C GLU A 566 2.59 8.15 -4.62
N SER A 567 2.71 9.37 -4.10
CA SER A 567 3.96 9.90 -3.50
C SER A 567 4.44 9.15 -2.25
N VAL A 568 5.30 8.15 -2.42
CA VAL A 568 5.99 7.49 -1.31
C VAL A 568 6.94 8.43 -0.56
N SER A 569 7.40 9.49 -1.22
CA SER A 569 8.26 10.53 -0.65
C SER A 569 7.51 11.53 0.24
N GLU A 570 6.24 11.85 -0.02
CA GLU A 570 5.41 12.63 0.90
C GLU A 570 5.01 11.82 2.15
N ALA A 571 4.76 10.51 2.02
CA ALA A 571 4.62 9.63 3.18
C ALA A 571 5.90 9.59 4.04
N LEU A 572 7.08 9.49 3.41
CA LEU A 572 8.37 9.56 4.10
C LEU A 572 8.57 10.92 4.79
N HIS A 573 8.22 12.02 4.13
CA HIS A 573 8.29 13.37 4.69
C HIS A 573 7.42 13.49 5.96
N CYS A 574 6.22 12.91 5.96
CA CYS A 574 5.34 12.87 7.14
C CYS A 574 6.03 12.24 8.36
N TYR A 575 6.68 11.09 8.19
CA TYR A 575 7.31 10.39 9.30
C TYR A 575 8.62 11.03 9.77
N TYR A 576 9.34 11.70 8.86
CA TYR A 576 10.42 12.63 9.22
C TYR A 576 9.91 13.80 10.06
N ALA A 577 8.79 14.42 9.67
CA ALA A 577 8.16 15.51 10.41
C ALA A 577 7.70 15.09 11.81
N VAL A 578 7.06 13.93 11.94
CA VAL A 578 6.71 13.31 13.24
C VAL A 578 7.95 13.07 14.10
N GLY A 579 9.05 12.60 13.49
CA GLY A 579 10.34 12.44 14.16
C GLY A 579 10.87 13.75 14.74
N LEU A 580 10.88 14.82 13.95
CA LEU A 580 11.29 16.16 14.37
C LEU A 580 10.37 16.75 15.45
N TRP A 581 9.06 16.51 15.36
CA TRP A 581 8.13 16.90 16.41
C TRP A 581 8.42 16.17 17.73
N GLY A 582 8.77 14.88 17.69
CA GLY A 582 9.28 14.14 18.83
C GLY A 582 10.51 14.80 19.49
N VAL A 583 11.42 15.37 18.71
CA VAL A 583 12.55 16.17 19.24
C VAL A 583 12.05 17.44 19.93
N VAL A 584 11.16 18.22 19.30
CA VAL A 584 10.58 19.46 19.86
C VAL A 584 9.75 19.21 21.13
N ARG A 585 9.08 18.06 21.24
CA ARG A 585 8.31 17.66 22.42
C ARG A 585 9.18 17.07 23.54
N ASN A 586 10.48 16.82 23.28
CA ASN A 586 11.37 16.01 24.11
C ASN A 586 10.82 14.61 24.41
N ASP A 587 10.15 14.01 23.42
CA ASP A 587 9.59 12.65 23.47
C ASP A 587 10.44 11.71 22.59
N PRO A 588 11.43 10.99 23.17
CA PRO A 588 12.31 10.13 22.40
C PRO A 588 11.58 8.93 21.79
N GLU A 589 10.42 8.55 22.32
CA GLU A 589 9.62 7.44 21.82
C GLU A 589 8.78 7.88 20.61
N LEU A 590 8.19 9.08 20.63
CA LEU A 590 7.58 9.66 19.42
C LEU A 590 8.63 9.91 18.32
N ARG A 591 9.81 10.43 18.71
CA ARG A 591 10.96 10.61 17.81
C ARG A 591 11.36 9.31 17.12
N ASP A 592 11.57 8.24 17.90
CA ASP A 592 12.03 6.96 17.36
C ASP A 592 10.92 6.19 16.64
N PHE A 593 9.64 6.46 16.95
CA PHE A 593 8.51 5.98 16.15
C PHE A 593 8.47 6.63 14.77
N GLY A 594 8.62 7.96 14.68
CA GLY A 594 8.75 8.66 13.39
C GLY A 594 9.92 8.12 12.56
N ARG A 595 11.08 7.89 13.19
CA ARG A 595 12.24 7.25 12.54
C ARG A 595 11.96 5.83 12.05
N LEU A 596 11.17 5.04 12.78
CA LEU A 596 10.77 3.69 12.38
C LEU A 596 9.79 3.71 11.19
N LEU A 597 8.75 4.54 11.24
CA LEU A 597 7.78 4.65 10.14
C LEU A 597 8.44 5.15 8.84
N LEU A 598 9.40 6.08 8.96
CA LEU A 598 10.31 6.56 7.90
C LEU A 598 11.15 5.41 7.33
N ALA A 599 11.83 4.63 8.18
CA ALA A 599 12.67 3.51 7.74
C ALA A 599 11.87 2.44 6.98
N LEU A 600 10.65 2.13 7.44
CA LEU A 600 9.74 1.21 6.76
C LEU A 600 9.23 1.77 5.42
N GLU A 601 8.84 3.05 5.35
CA GLU A 601 8.42 3.68 4.10
C GLU A 601 9.55 3.69 3.07
N ALA A 602 10.77 4.05 3.50
CA ALA A 602 11.95 4.04 2.65
C ALA A 602 12.33 2.62 2.17
N ARG A 603 12.13 1.59 3.00
CA ARG A 603 12.35 0.19 2.61
C ARG A 603 11.37 -0.26 1.53
N ALA A 604 10.08 -0.07 1.76
CA ALA A 604 9.04 -0.47 0.82
C ALA A 604 9.09 0.39 -0.46
N GLY A 605 9.40 1.69 -0.37
CA GLY A 605 9.65 2.57 -1.52
C GLY A 605 10.77 2.08 -2.42
N ARG A 606 11.94 1.73 -1.86
CA ARG A 606 13.05 1.16 -2.64
C ARG A 606 12.75 -0.24 -3.21
N ALA A 607 11.78 -0.98 -2.65
CA ALA A 607 11.39 -2.29 -3.13
C ALA A 607 10.28 -2.27 -4.20
N TYR A 608 9.39 -1.28 -4.15
CA TYR A 608 8.13 -1.25 -4.92
C TYR A 608 7.92 0.00 -5.79
N TRP A 609 8.65 1.09 -5.56
CA TRP A 609 8.65 2.25 -6.47
C TRP A 609 9.89 2.29 -7.35
N HIS A 610 11.06 1.91 -6.85
CA HIS A 610 12.30 1.97 -7.63
C HIS A 610 12.38 0.80 -8.63
N VAL A 611 12.57 1.10 -9.92
CA VAL A 611 12.60 0.07 -10.98
C VAL A 611 14.02 -0.10 -11.53
N ASP A 612 14.44 -1.36 -11.61
CA ASP A 612 15.66 -1.84 -12.25
C ASP A 612 15.49 -3.31 -12.67
N GLU A 613 16.53 -3.92 -13.25
CA GLU A 613 16.52 -5.29 -13.79
C GLU A 613 16.20 -6.37 -12.73
N ALA A 614 16.35 -6.07 -11.44
CA ALA A 614 16.07 -6.99 -10.33
C ALA A 614 14.75 -6.67 -9.59
N ASN A 615 14.01 -5.65 -10.03
CA ASN A 615 12.75 -5.23 -9.41
C ASN A 615 11.64 -6.30 -9.53
N VAL A 616 10.73 -6.30 -8.54
CA VAL A 616 9.65 -7.27 -8.35
C VAL A 616 8.64 -7.41 -9.51
N TYR A 617 8.52 -6.41 -10.38
CA TYR A 617 7.58 -6.41 -11.50
C TYR A 617 8.11 -7.12 -12.75
N GLY A 618 9.41 -6.93 -13.06
CA GLY A 618 10.08 -7.46 -14.25
C GLY A 618 9.39 -7.09 -15.57
N GLY A 619 9.67 -7.89 -16.61
CA GLY A 619 8.96 -7.85 -17.90
C GLY A 619 9.06 -6.52 -18.66
N ALA A 620 8.04 -6.22 -19.46
CA ALA A 620 7.97 -5.00 -20.25
C ALA A 620 7.93 -3.73 -19.38
N PHE A 621 7.29 -3.80 -18.21
CA PHE A 621 7.24 -2.69 -17.26
C PHE A 621 8.64 -2.28 -16.79
N ALA A 622 9.48 -3.25 -16.39
CA ALA A 622 10.83 -2.98 -15.90
C ALA A 622 11.81 -2.54 -17.00
N ALA A 623 11.55 -2.91 -18.25
CA ALA A 623 12.34 -2.45 -19.40
C ALA A 623 12.02 -0.99 -19.81
N ALA A 624 10.81 -0.51 -19.53
CA ALA A 624 10.34 0.82 -19.94
C ALA A 624 10.52 1.92 -18.87
N ASN A 625 10.54 1.55 -17.58
CA ASN A 625 10.43 2.51 -16.48
C ASN A 625 11.63 2.47 -15.53
N VAL A 626 11.98 3.63 -14.95
CA VAL A 626 12.92 3.74 -13.81
C VAL A 626 12.21 3.84 -12.46
N VAL A 627 10.89 4.07 -12.46
CA VAL A 627 10.06 4.23 -11.26
C VAL A 627 8.63 3.76 -11.54
N VAL A 628 7.89 3.40 -10.49
CA VAL A 628 6.41 3.34 -10.53
C VAL A 628 5.84 4.71 -10.18
N GLY A 629 4.81 5.18 -10.89
CA GLY A 629 4.06 6.38 -10.51
C GLY A 629 3.15 6.11 -9.30
N VAL A 630 2.24 5.15 -9.46
CA VAL A 630 1.27 4.73 -8.43
C VAL A 630 1.38 3.23 -8.16
N VAL A 631 1.53 2.84 -6.89
CA VAL A 631 1.42 1.44 -6.44
C VAL A 631 0.04 1.23 -5.81
N GLY A 632 -0.76 0.35 -6.42
CA GLY A 632 -2.01 -0.16 -5.91
C GLY A 632 -1.86 -1.45 -5.09
N ALA A 633 -3.00 -2.00 -4.68
CA ALA A 633 -3.06 -3.27 -3.96
C ALA A 633 -3.08 -4.47 -4.93
N ALA A 634 -3.63 -4.30 -6.13
CA ALA A 634 -3.60 -5.27 -7.23
C ALA A 634 -2.93 -4.76 -8.52
N ASP A 635 -2.58 -3.47 -8.63
CA ASP A 635 -1.90 -2.88 -9.80
C ASP A 635 -0.64 -2.06 -9.45
N ALA A 636 0.23 -1.84 -10.43
CA ALA A 636 1.35 -0.91 -10.38
C ALA A 636 1.45 -0.16 -11.72
N SER A 637 1.33 1.16 -11.68
CA SER A 637 1.15 2.03 -12.86
C SER A 637 2.34 2.97 -13.07
N ALA A 638 2.76 3.14 -14.32
CA ALA A 638 3.77 4.12 -14.72
C ALA A 638 3.23 5.56 -14.78
N ARG A 639 1.91 5.77 -14.67
CA ARG A 639 1.23 7.07 -14.73
C ARG A 639 0.98 7.65 -13.33
N THR A 640 0.71 8.96 -13.26
CA THR A 640 0.23 9.66 -12.06
C THR A 640 -1.26 10.01 -12.19
N TRP A 641 -1.88 10.51 -11.12
CA TRP A 641 -3.25 11.04 -11.13
C TRP A 641 -3.42 12.33 -11.96
N PHE A 642 -2.32 12.93 -12.43
CA PHE A 642 -2.31 14.18 -13.19
C PHE A 642 -1.62 14.08 -14.57
N GLY A 643 -1.10 12.90 -14.96
CA GLY A 643 -0.60 12.68 -16.32
C GLY A 643 0.30 11.46 -16.50
N SER A 644 1.01 11.42 -17.63
CA SER A 644 1.84 10.28 -18.08
C SER A 644 3.30 10.61 -18.41
N ALA A 645 3.71 11.88 -18.34
CA ALA A 645 5.10 12.27 -18.58
C ALA A 645 6.03 11.65 -17.53
N ALA A 646 7.20 11.13 -17.95
CA ALA A 646 8.13 10.44 -17.05
C ALA A 646 8.62 11.35 -15.90
N ALA A 647 8.74 12.67 -16.13
CA ALA A 647 9.00 13.65 -15.08
C ALA A 647 7.98 13.60 -13.94
N TYR A 648 6.69 13.42 -14.23
CA TYR A 648 5.65 13.38 -13.20
C TYR A 648 5.89 12.22 -12.23
N SER A 649 5.94 10.99 -12.75
CA SER A 649 6.04 9.76 -11.96
C SER A 649 7.35 9.67 -11.17
N ILE A 650 8.44 10.25 -11.68
CA ILE A 650 9.73 10.30 -10.99
C ILE A 650 9.74 11.39 -9.91
N LEU A 651 9.30 12.61 -10.24
CA LEU A 651 9.48 13.76 -9.36
C LEU A 651 8.42 13.81 -8.25
N ILE A 652 7.20 13.30 -8.48
CA ILE A 652 6.20 13.11 -7.41
C ILE A 652 6.66 12.12 -6.34
N ASN A 653 7.51 11.15 -6.72
CA ASN A 653 8.10 10.15 -5.84
C ASN A 653 9.52 10.52 -5.33
N ALA A 654 9.97 11.75 -5.59
CA ALA A 654 11.18 12.32 -5.01
C ALA A 654 10.89 13.54 -4.11
N LEU A 655 9.83 14.31 -4.38
CA LEU A 655 9.44 15.48 -3.60
C LEU A 655 8.73 15.11 -2.29
N PRO A 656 8.87 15.91 -1.21
CA PRO A 656 9.82 17.00 -1.04
C PRO A 656 11.23 16.48 -0.70
N PHE A 657 12.24 17.19 -1.19
CA PHE A 657 13.62 16.97 -0.77
C PHE A 657 13.84 17.48 0.65
N THR A 658 14.41 16.64 1.50
CA THR A 658 14.69 16.87 2.91
C THR A 658 15.94 16.08 3.31
N PRO A 659 16.53 16.32 4.49
CA PRO A 659 17.59 15.46 5.03
C PRO A 659 17.22 13.97 5.09
N ALA A 660 15.93 13.64 5.20
CA ALA A 660 15.44 12.26 5.19
C ALA A 660 15.29 11.63 3.79
N SER A 661 15.17 12.42 2.71
CA SER A 661 14.90 11.90 1.36
C SER A 661 16.04 11.02 0.84
N ALA A 662 17.27 11.19 1.36
CA ALA A 662 18.41 10.30 1.10
C ALA A 662 18.17 8.84 1.56
N ALA A 663 17.24 8.58 2.50
CA ALA A 663 16.88 7.23 2.90
C ALA A 663 16.10 6.47 1.81
N LEU A 664 15.29 7.17 1.02
CA LEU A 664 14.60 6.61 -0.15
C LEU A 664 15.54 6.61 -1.36
N LEU A 665 16.05 7.78 -1.75
CA LEU A 665 16.69 7.99 -3.06
C LEU A 665 18.08 7.36 -3.24
N ALA A 666 18.65 6.77 -2.20
CA ALA A 666 19.90 6.00 -2.30
C ALA A 666 19.68 4.63 -2.98
N PRO A 667 20.66 4.11 -3.75
CA PRO A 667 22.01 4.64 -3.97
C PRO A 667 22.10 5.75 -5.02
N PRO A 668 23.19 6.55 -5.04
CA PRO A 668 23.45 7.58 -6.07
C PRO A 668 23.25 7.10 -7.52
N ALA A 669 23.60 5.84 -7.82
CA ALA A 669 23.42 5.24 -9.14
C ALA A 669 21.95 5.01 -9.56
N TYR A 670 21.00 4.97 -8.61
CA TYR A 670 19.57 5.04 -8.91
C TYR A 670 19.16 6.49 -9.18
N ALA A 671 19.47 7.40 -8.27
CA ALA A 671 19.12 8.82 -8.38
C ALA A 671 19.62 9.45 -9.69
N GLY A 672 20.82 9.11 -10.17
CA GLY A 672 21.35 9.60 -11.43
C GLY A 672 20.59 9.12 -12.67
N ARG A 673 20.11 7.86 -12.66
CA ARG A 673 19.24 7.35 -13.74
C ARG A 673 17.88 8.04 -13.71
N ALA A 674 17.29 8.17 -12.52
CA ALA A 674 16.00 8.80 -12.32
C ALA A 674 16.03 10.30 -12.67
N ALA A 675 17.05 11.04 -12.25
CA ALA A 675 17.25 12.44 -12.62
C ALA A 675 17.39 12.63 -14.14
N LYS A 676 18.21 11.79 -14.80
CA LYS A 676 18.36 11.84 -16.27
C LYS A 676 17.03 11.56 -16.98
N ALA A 677 16.27 10.55 -16.55
CA ALA A 677 14.98 10.22 -17.13
C ALA A 677 13.93 11.32 -16.89
N ALA A 678 13.91 11.95 -15.71
CA ALA A 678 12.99 13.04 -15.41
C ALA A 678 13.31 14.32 -16.20
N LEU A 679 14.59 14.69 -16.31
CA LEU A 679 15.01 15.89 -17.05
C LEU A 679 14.88 15.72 -18.57
N ALA A 680 15.01 14.51 -19.10
CA ALA A 680 14.73 14.20 -20.50
C ALA A 680 13.24 14.00 -20.80
N GLY A 681 12.44 13.62 -19.80
CA GLY A 681 11.00 13.34 -19.90
C GLY A 681 10.11 14.43 -19.31
N LEU A 682 10.56 15.69 -19.36
CA LEU A 682 9.75 16.87 -19.06
C LEU A 682 8.61 17.01 -20.09
N PRO A 683 7.41 17.45 -19.67
CA PRO A 683 6.31 17.70 -20.60
C PRO A 683 6.57 18.92 -21.49
N ASP A 684 5.98 18.92 -22.67
CA ASP A 684 6.01 20.05 -23.61
C ASP A 684 5.35 21.29 -22.99
N PRO A 685 6.00 22.48 -22.96
CA PRO A 685 5.38 23.73 -22.50
C PRO A 685 4.09 24.14 -23.22
N ALA A 686 3.82 23.58 -24.41
CA ALA A 686 2.59 23.78 -25.18
C ALA A 686 1.66 22.54 -25.19
N GLY A 687 2.00 21.48 -24.44
CA GLY A 687 1.34 20.18 -24.46
C GLY A 687 0.00 20.14 -23.71
N ALA A 688 -1.03 19.57 -24.33
CA ALA A 688 -2.36 19.44 -23.74
C ALA A 688 -2.48 18.36 -22.65
N ARG A 689 -3.54 18.45 -21.84
CA ARG A 689 -3.98 17.40 -20.90
C ARG A 689 -4.06 16.03 -21.58
N ALA A 690 -3.79 14.97 -20.80
CA ALA A 690 -4.19 13.62 -21.16
C ALA A 690 -5.72 13.54 -21.33
N PRO A 691 -6.24 12.88 -22.38
CA PRO A 691 -7.67 12.60 -22.52
C PRO A 691 -8.20 11.86 -21.29
N GLY A 692 -9.38 12.25 -20.80
CA GLY A 692 -10.00 11.68 -19.60
C GLY A 692 -9.55 12.27 -18.26
N ALA A 693 -8.62 13.23 -18.23
CA ALA A 693 -8.37 14.02 -17.02
C ALA A 693 -9.61 14.89 -16.67
N PRO A 694 -10.15 14.86 -15.43
CA PRO A 694 -11.46 15.45 -15.12
C PRO A 694 -11.64 16.91 -15.57
N GLU A 695 -12.66 17.16 -16.38
CA GLU A 695 -13.00 18.50 -16.92
C GLU A 695 -13.73 19.40 -15.91
N SER A 696 -14.00 18.93 -14.69
CA SER A 696 -14.72 19.70 -13.69
C SER A 696 -13.94 20.95 -13.27
N GLY A 697 -14.48 22.12 -13.57
CA GLY A 697 -14.05 23.44 -13.07
C GLY A 697 -14.31 23.64 -11.57
N ALA A 698 -14.06 22.60 -10.77
CA ALA A 698 -14.27 22.51 -9.33
C ALA A 698 -12.98 22.11 -8.57
N THR A 699 -11.84 22.02 -9.26
CA THR A 699 -10.51 21.88 -8.63
C THR A 699 -10.19 23.16 -7.85
N SER A 700 -10.49 23.14 -6.55
CA SER A 700 -10.28 24.26 -5.61
C SER A 700 -8.79 24.38 -5.22
N GLY A 701 -8.00 24.79 -6.22
CA GLY A 701 -6.55 24.74 -6.24
C GLY A 701 -6.10 24.15 -7.57
N GLY A 702 -5.37 24.93 -8.37
CA GLY A 702 -4.89 24.49 -9.68
C GLY A 702 -4.02 23.23 -9.57
N VAL A 703 -4.18 22.31 -10.52
CA VAL A 703 -3.38 21.07 -10.57
C VAL A 703 -1.90 21.44 -10.63
N PRO A 704 -1.02 20.84 -9.80
CA PRO A 704 0.41 21.16 -9.83
C PRO A 704 1.04 20.97 -11.21
N GLY A 705 0.57 19.99 -12.00
CA GLY A 705 0.91 19.77 -13.41
C GLY A 705 0.75 21.03 -14.25
N ASP A 706 -0.47 21.39 -14.65
CA ASP A 706 -0.80 22.51 -15.55
C ASP A 706 0.03 23.80 -15.26
N ALA A 707 0.22 24.14 -13.99
CA ALA A 707 1.01 25.30 -13.56
C ALA A 707 2.54 25.08 -13.56
N TYR A 708 3.03 23.88 -13.24
CA TYR A 708 4.45 23.55 -13.33
C TYR A 708 4.90 23.30 -14.77
N ASP A 709 4.00 22.84 -15.64
CA ASP A 709 4.24 22.53 -17.05
C ASP A 709 4.43 23.82 -17.87
N ALA A 710 3.53 24.79 -17.67
CA ALA A 710 3.63 26.13 -18.26
C ALA A 710 4.88 26.92 -17.78
N LEU A 711 5.36 26.66 -16.56
CA LEU A 711 6.53 27.34 -15.99
C LEU A 711 7.86 26.63 -16.24
N GLN A 712 7.86 25.29 -16.41
CA GLN A 712 8.99 24.35 -16.51
C GLN A 712 9.99 24.33 -15.33
N GLY A 713 10.35 25.50 -14.79
CA GLY A 713 11.25 25.67 -13.64
C GLY A 713 10.92 24.82 -12.41
N PRO A 714 9.65 24.59 -12.04
CA PRO A 714 9.35 23.75 -10.87
C PRO A 714 9.80 22.29 -11.06
N TRP A 715 9.55 21.70 -12.23
CA TRP A 715 10.04 20.35 -12.55
C TRP A 715 11.55 20.30 -12.73
N ARG A 716 12.16 21.30 -13.39
CA ARG A 716 13.61 21.42 -13.52
C ARG A 716 14.29 21.49 -12.14
N ALA A 717 13.76 22.29 -11.22
CA ALA A 717 14.26 22.36 -9.84
C ALA A 717 14.24 20.98 -9.16
N LEU A 718 13.12 20.25 -9.19
CA LEU A 718 13.02 18.91 -8.61
C LEU A 718 13.97 17.90 -9.29
N GLY A 719 14.11 17.97 -10.61
CA GLY A 719 15.06 17.14 -11.37
C GLY A 719 16.52 17.42 -10.99
N LEU A 720 16.88 18.68 -10.73
CA LEU A 720 18.20 19.07 -10.24
C LEU A 720 18.43 18.69 -8.78
N GLN A 721 17.40 18.71 -7.93
CA GLN A 721 17.50 18.16 -6.57
C GLN A 721 17.71 16.64 -6.59
N LEU A 722 17.11 15.92 -7.54
CA LEU A 722 17.36 14.48 -7.75
C LEU A 722 18.76 14.23 -8.31
N LEU A 723 19.21 15.05 -9.28
CA LEU A 723 20.57 14.98 -9.83
C LEU A 723 21.63 15.16 -8.74
N ALA A 724 21.42 16.12 -7.83
CA ALA A 724 22.35 16.37 -6.72
C ALA A 724 22.59 15.15 -5.83
N VAL A 725 21.64 14.21 -5.70
CA VAL A 725 21.84 12.96 -4.94
C VAL A 725 22.86 12.03 -5.62
N ALA A 726 23.10 12.21 -6.92
CA ALA A 726 24.11 11.50 -7.69
C ALA A 726 25.40 12.30 -7.92
N ASP A 727 25.28 13.61 -8.19
CA ASP A 727 26.38 14.52 -8.47
C ASP A 727 26.03 15.94 -7.98
N GLY A 728 26.55 16.30 -6.79
CA GLY A 728 26.32 17.60 -6.18
C GLY A 728 26.87 18.77 -7.00
N ALA A 729 28.09 18.65 -7.53
CA ALA A 729 28.74 19.69 -8.32
C ALA A 729 28.03 19.97 -9.64
N ALA A 730 27.63 18.93 -10.38
CA ALA A 730 26.91 19.10 -11.65
C ALA A 730 25.56 19.81 -11.44
N ALA A 731 24.77 19.36 -10.45
CA ALA A 731 23.52 20.02 -10.09
C ALA A 731 23.72 21.46 -9.61
N TYR A 732 24.75 21.71 -8.80
CA TYR A 732 25.04 23.06 -8.30
C TYR A 732 25.47 24.03 -9.43
N GLY A 733 26.25 23.55 -10.39
CA GLY A 733 26.62 24.32 -11.59
C GLY A 733 25.41 24.69 -12.44
N GLU A 734 24.54 23.72 -12.73
CA GLU A 734 23.36 23.90 -13.57
C GLU A 734 22.33 24.86 -12.93
N VAL A 735 22.08 24.73 -11.61
CA VAL A 735 21.21 25.68 -10.87
C VAL A 735 21.70 27.13 -11.01
N ARG A 736 23.02 27.35 -10.96
CA ARG A 736 23.61 28.70 -11.13
C ARG A 736 23.52 29.21 -12.56
N ALA A 737 23.65 28.34 -13.55
CA ALA A 737 23.52 28.71 -14.95
C ALA A 737 22.09 29.18 -15.25
N LEU A 738 21.09 28.36 -14.91
CA LEU A 738 19.67 28.67 -15.09
C LEU A 738 19.24 29.92 -14.30
N ALA A 739 19.74 30.10 -13.07
CA ALA A 739 19.45 31.28 -12.25
C ALA A 739 20.11 32.58 -12.75
N ALA A 740 21.08 32.50 -13.67
CA ALA A 740 21.77 33.63 -14.28
C ALA A 740 21.29 33.98 -15.70
N GLU A 741 20.25 33.30 -16.20
CA GLU A 741 19.61 33.63 -17.48
C GLU A 741 18.95 35.01 -17.45
N ALA A 742 18.73 35.61 -18.61
CA ALA A 742 18.02 36.90 -18.72
C ALA A 742 16.53 36.80 -18.34
N SER A 743 15.95 35.60 -18.46
CA SER A 743 14.58 35.26 -18.06
C SER A 743 14.56 33.92 -17.32
N PRO A 744 15.04 33.84 -16.07
CA PRO A 744 15.23 32.57 -15.38
C PRO A 744 13.93 31.75 -15.27
N PRO A 745 13.99 30.42 -15.44
CA PRO A 745 12.84 29.57 -15.15
C PRO A 745 12.49 29.64 -13.65
N ALA A 746 11.23 29.36 -13.29
CA ALA A 746 10.70 29.48 -11.92
C ALA A 746 11.21 28.40 -10.95
N LEU A 747 12.53 28.35 -10.72
CA LEU A 747 13.22 27.40 -9.84
C LEU A 747 12.89 27.59 -8.36
N ASP A 748 12.40 28.77 -7.97
CA ASP A 748 12.04 29.07 -6.59
C ASP A 748 10.70 28.44 -6.17
N ALA A 749 9.82 28.14 -7.13
CA ALA A 749 8.42 27.77 -6.93
C ALA A 749 8.21 26.58 -5.97
N THR A 750 9.16 25.65 -5.91
CA THR A 750 9.06 24.43 -5.09
C THR A 750 9.61 24.65 -3.67
N GLN A 751 10.93 24.69 -3.50
CA GLN A 751 11.59 24.78 -2.19
C GLN A 751 12.27 26.14 -1.92
N SER A 752 12.21 27.07 -2.88
CA SER A 752 13.06 28.27 -3.05
C SER A 752 14.47 27.99 -3.61
N LEU A 753 14.97 28.94 -4.43
CA LEU A 753 16.32 28.92 -5.01
C LEU A 753 17.47 28.82 -3.97
N PRO A 754 17.48 29.55 -2.84
CA PRO A 754 18.55 29.38 -1.86
C PRO A 754 18.56 27.98 -1.23
N ALA A 755 17.40 27.38 -0.99
CA ALA A 755 17.32 25.99 -0.50
C ALA A 755 17.79 24.99 -1.56
N LEU A 756 17.50 25.23 -2.84
CA LEU A 756 18.00 24.44 -3.98
C LEU A 756 19.55 24.49 -4.09
N LEU A 757 20.15 25.69 -4.00
CA LEU A 757 21.59 25.91 -3.96
C LEU A 757 22.25 25.26 -2.73
N TYR A 758 21.63 25.37 -1.56
CA TYR A 758 22.09 24.76 -0.31
C TYR A 758 21.99 23.21 -0.33
N TRP A 759 20.90 22.66 -0.88
CA TRP A 759 20.77 21.22 -1.10
C TRP A 759 21.89 20.70 -2.00
N ALA A 760 22.06 21.27 -3.19
CA ALA A 760 23.01 20.79 -4.18
C ALA A 760 24.47 20.89 -3.69
N SER A 761 24.87 22.04 -3.14
CA SER A 761 26.24 22.24 -2.61
C SER A 761 26.62 21.36 -1.42
N THR A 762 25.65 20.79 -0.69
CA THR A 762 25.91 19.91 0.47
C THR A 762 25.86 18.42 0.12
N ARG A 763 25.60 18.03 -1.13
CA ARG A 763 25.69 16.63 -1.57
C ARG A 763 27.14 16.27 -1.92
N PRO A 764 27.57 15.00 -1.78
CA PRO A 764 28.88 14.59 -2.23
C PRO A 764 28.99 14.67 -3.77
N ASP A 765 30.18 14.96 -4.26
CA ASP A 765 30.52 14.80 -5.67
C ASP A 765 30.48 13.32 -6.07
N ALA A 766 30.25 13.05 -7.37
CA ALA A 766 30.28 11.69 -7.89
C ALA A 766 31.67 11.07 -7.68
N ALA A 767 31.76 10.07 -6.81
CA ALA A 767 33.01 9.33 -6.60
C ALA A 767 33.46 8.69 -7.94
N PRO A 768 34.70 8.93 -8.39
CA PRO A 768 35.19 8.33 -9.63
C PRO A 768 35.16 6.80 -9.51
N PRO A 769 34.74 6.07 -10.56
CA PRO A 769 34.55 4.63 -10.48
C PRO A 769 35.85 3.94 -10.07
N THR A 770 35.81 3.17 -8.98
CA THR A 770 36.97 2.49 -8.40
C THR A 770 37.74 1.73 -9.49
N PRO A 771 39.08 1.91 -9.64
CA PRO A 771 39.81 1.44 -10.83
C PRO A 771 39.62 -0.04 -11.18
N GLY A 772 39.39 -0.91 -10.19
CA GLY A 772 39.09 -2.34 -10.41
C GLY A 772 37.78 -2.60 -11.17
N ALA A 773 36.76 -1.73 -11.06
CA ALA A 773 35.50 -1.89 -11.78
C ALA A 773 35.65 -1.56 -13.28
N ALA A 774 36.45 -0.53 -13.62
CA ALA A 774 36.79 -0.23 -15.00
C ALA A 774 37.64 -1.34 -15.62
N ALA A 775 38.63 -1.87 -14.88
CA ALA A 775 39.45 -3.00 -15.32
C ALA A 775 38.62 -4.29 -15.53
N ALA A 776 37.68 -4.60 -14.62
CA ALA A 776 36.79 -5.75 -14.76
C ALA A 776 35.86 -5.63 -15.99
N ARG A 777 35.36 -4.42 -16.28
CA ARG A 777 34.51 -4.17 -17.46
C ARG A 777 35.32 -4.29 -18.76
N ALA A 778 36.49 -3.65 -18.82
CA ALA A 778 37.40 -3.78 -19.97
C ALA A 778 37.84 -5.24 -20.22
N ALA A 779 38.01 -6.05 -19.17
CA ALA A 779 38.30 -7.47 -19.32
C ALA A 779 37.11 -8.28 -19.90
N ALA A 780 35.87 -7.94 -19.53
CA ALA A 780 34.67 -8.55 -20.10
C ALA A 780 34.44 -8.14 -21.57
N ASP A 781 34.63 -6.86 -21.88
CA ASP A 781 34.49 -6.32 -23.24
C ASP A 781 35.58 -6.91 -24.19
N ALA A 782 36.80 -7.10 -23.69
CA ALA A 782 37.88 -7.79 -24.42
C ALA A 782 37.64 -9.29 -24.63
N ALA A 783 37.05 -9.98 -23.64
CA ALA A 783 36.67 -11.39 -23.78
C ALA A 783 35.54 -11.60 -24.80
N THR A 784 34.66 -10.60 -24.97
CA THR A 784 33.52 -10.67 -25.90
C THR A 784 33.92 -10.38 -27.36
N THR A 785 35.08 -9.75 -27.59
CA THR A 785 35.52 -9.31 -28.93
C THR A 785 36.49 -10.27 -29.63
N THR A 786 36.94 -11.36 -28.98
CA THR A 786 37.98 -12.27 -29.51
C THR A 786 37.46 -13.51 -30.26
N THR A 787 36.15 -13.75 -30.35
CA THR A 787 35.57 -14.97 -30.95
C THR A 787 34.84 -14.76 -32.29
N ALA A 788 35.25 -13.79 -33.12
CA ALA A 788 34.53 -13.46 -34.36
C ALA A 788 35.41 -13.00 -35.56
N ALA A 789 36.59 -13.59 -35.80
CA ALA A 789 37.43 -13.23 -36.96
C ALA A 789 38.43 -14.30 -37.46
N ALA A 790 37.98 -15.51 -37.84
CA ALA A 790 38.78 -16.42 -38.68
C ALA A 790 37.91 -17.49 -39.37
N GLY A 791 37.97 -17.58 -40.70
CA GLY A 791 37.32 -18.66 -41.48
C GLY A 791 36.63 -18.17 -42.75
N SER A 792 37.26 -18.37 -43.91
CA SER A 792 36.71 -18.06 -45.23
C SER A 792 36.94 -19.22 -46.20
N THR A 793 35.88 -19.75 -46.83
CA THR A 793 35.76 -20.01 -48.30
C THR A 793 34.58 -20.92 -48.68
N THR A 794 34.13 -20.79 -49.95
CA THR A 794 33.40 -21.76 -50.80
C THR A 794 31.97 -22.26 -50.44
N ALA A 795 30.98 -21.55 -51.00
CA ALA A 795 29.99 -22.01 -52.01
C ALA A 795 29.04 -23.23 -51.78
N ALA A 796 27.72 -22.98 -51.84
CA ALA A 796 26.76 -23.45 -52.89
C ALA A 796 25.30 -23.60 -52.36
N GLY A 797 24.27 -23.27 -53.16
CA GLY A 797 22.85 -23.66 -52.90
C GLY A 797 21.75 -22.67 -53.31
N ALA A 798 20.82 -23.12 -54.17
CA ALA A 798 19.65 -22.43 -54.74
C ALA A 798 18.59 -21.93 -53.69
N SER A 799 18.01 -20.72 -53.80
CA SER A 799 16.75 -20.32 -54.53
C SER A 799 15.46 -20.39 -53.64
N THR A 800 14.31 -19.74 -53.90
CA THR A 800 13.76 -18.99 -55.07
C THR A 800 12.61 -18.03 -54.65
N ALA A 801 12.38 -16.94 -55.41
CA ALA A 801 11.15 -16.09 -55.52
C ALA A 801 10.50 -15.47 -54.24
N ALA A 802 10.05 -14.20 -54.13
CA ALA A 802 9.67 -13.07 -55.02
C ALA A 802 8.15 -12.90 -55.30
N GLY A 803 7.61 -11.69 -55.08
CA GLY A 803 6.24 -11.28 -55.42
C GLY A 803 5.75 -9.99 -54.73
N ALA A 804 5.58 -8.91 -55.50
CA ALA A 804 4.86 -7.67 -55.13
C ALA A 804 3.82 -7.38 -56.25
N SER A 805 3.00 -6.32 -56.31
CA SER A 805 2.92 -5.01 -55.62
C SER A 805 1.55 -4.34 -55.88
N THR A 806 1.33 -3.12 -55.35
CA THR A 806 0.47 -2.00 -55.90
C THR A 806 -1.06 -2.18 -56.03
N ALA A 807 -1.92 -1.13 -55.98
CA ALA A 807 -1.87 0.26 -55.46
C ALA A 807 -3.25 0.97 -55.64
N ALA A 808 -3.52 2.08 -54.91
CA ALA A 808 -4.55 3.14 -55.19
C ALA A 808 -6.03 2.65 -55.21
N ALA A 809 -7.14 3.40 -55.18
CA ALA A 809 -7.58 4.80 -54.99
C ALA A 809 -9.15 4.76 -54.96
N ASP A 810 -10.01 5.78 -54.75
CA ASP A 810 -10.17 7.04 -53.97
C ASP A 810 -11.71 7.37 -54.08
N ASP A 811 -12.42 8.37 -53.51
CA ASP A 811 -12.10 9.57 -52.73
C ASP A 811 -13.33 10.10 -51.92
N ASP A 812 -13.07 11.01 -50.95
CA ASP A 812 -13.82 12.17 -50.38
C ASP A 812 -15.30 12.26 -49.88
N ALA A 813 -15.45 13.12 -48.85
CA ALA A 813 -16.50 14.15 -48.57
C ALA A 813 -17.95 13.89 -48.01
N ALA A 814 -18.09 14.14 -46.69
CA ALA A 814 -18.85 15.26 -46.07
C ALA A 814 -20.38 15.26 -45.73
N ALA A 815 -20.65 15.96 -44.60
CA ALA A 815 -21.83 16.78 -44.21
C ALA A 815 -22.93 16.24 -43.25
N ALA A 816 -23.37 17.14 -42.36
CA ALA A 816 -24.35 17.01 -41.27
C ALA A 816 -25.82 17.32 -41.74
N PRO A 817 -26.93 17.31 -40.93
CA PRO A 817 -27.04 17.77 -39.53
C PRO A 817 -27.97 16.98 -38.57
N ALA A 818 -28.11 17.47 -37.32
CA ALA A 818 -29.01 16.96 -36.27
C ALA A 818 -30.28 17.84 -36.09
N PRO A 819 -31.27 17.38 -35.31
CA PRO A 819 -31.91 18.29 -34.35
C PRO A 819 -32.27 17.72 -32.95
N ALA A 820 -32.28 18.66 -31.99
CA ALA A 820 -32.97 18.79 -30.69
C ALA A 820 -34.21 17.91 -30.37
N THR A 821 -34.64 17.65 -29.11
CA THR A 821 -34.16 17.97 -27.72
C THR A 821 -34.99 17.23 -26.64
N THR A 822 -34.55 17.35 -25.36
CA THR A 822 -35.30 17.24 -24.06
C THR A 822 -35.32 15.91 -23.30
N GLY A 823 -35.19 16.00 -21.96
CA GLY A 823 -35.38 14.90 -21.00
C GLY A 823 -34.12 14.51 -20.20
N ALA A 824 -34.15 14.70 -18.87
CA ALA A 824 -33.11 14.27 -17.91
C ALA A 824 -33.78 13.49 -16.75
N PRO A 825 -33.06 12.89 -15.77
CA PRO A 825 -31.59 12.77 -15.61
C PRO A 825 -31.10 11.31 -15.34
N ALA A 826 -29.84 11.02 -15.66
CA ALA A 826 -29.15 9.80 -15.20
C ALA A 826 -27.62 9.98 -15.15
N SER A 827 -26.95 9.21 -14.29
CA SER A 827 -25.49 9.18 -14.12
C SER A 827 -24.85 8.02 -14.87
N GLY A 828 -23.76 8.28 -15.60
CA GLY A 828 -22.87 7.27 -16.17
C GLY A 828 -21.52 7.90 -16.49
N SER A 829 -20.44 7.14 -16.36
CA SER A 829 -19.10 7.52 -16.83
C SER A 829 -18.93 7.10 -18.29
N ASP A 830 -18.32 7.94 -19.11
CA ASP A 830 -18.22 7.73 -20.56
C ASP A 830 -17.47 6.44 -20.93
N ALA A 831 -18.24 5.46 -21.40
CA ALA A 831 -17.78 4.46 -22.35
C ALA A 831 -18.42 4.80 -23.70
N SER A 832 -17.62 4.91 -24.76
CA SER A 832 -18.15 5.11 -26.11
C SER A 832 -19.02 3.89 -26.48
N PRO A 833 -20.29 4.07 -26.89
CA PRO A 833 -21.27 2.97 -26.92
C PRO A 833 -20.98 1.84 -27.92
N ASP A 834 -19.99 2.02 -28.81
CA ASP A 834 -19.59 1.06 -29.85
C ASP A 834 -18.31 0.26 -29.49
N SER A 835 -17.70 0.46 -28.32
CA SER A 835 -16.51 -0.29 -27.88
C SER A 835 -16.87 -1.71 -27.41
N PRO A 836 -16.23 -2.79 -27.89
CA PRO A 836 -16.59 -4.16 -27.50
C PRO A 836 -16.18 -4.49 -26.06
N ALA A 837 -17.11 -5.07 -25.28
CA ALA A 837 -16.83 -5.41 -23.88
C ALA A 837 -15.71 -6.45 -23.68
N ALA A 838 -15.51 -7.36 -24.64
CA ALA A 838 -14.62 -8.50 -24.54
C ALA A 838 -13.13 -8.12 -24.37
N CYS A 839 -12.44 -8.72 -23.40
CA CYS A 839 -11.02 -8.49 -23.13
C CYS A 839 -10.12 -8.65 -24.37
N ALA A 840 -10.46 -9.60 -25.25
CA ALA A 840 -9.72 -9.90 -26.47
C ALA A 840 -9.83 -8.80 -27.57
N ALA A 841 -10.79 -7.87 -27.46
CA ALA A 841 -10.90 -6.73 -28.36
C ALA A 841 -9.91 -5.61 -28.03
N HIS A 842 -9.39 -5.59 -26.79
CA HIS A 842 -8.51 -4.53 -26.29
C HIS A 842 -7.06 -5.01 -26.19
N ALA A 843 -6.14 -4.31 -26.85
CA ALA A 843 -4.73 -4.71 -26.95
C ALA A 843 -3.97 -4.65 -25.61
N GLY A 844 -4.61 -4.16 -24.53
CA GLY A 844 -4.06 -4.21 -23.17
C GLY A 844 -4.60 -5.38 -22.35
N CYS A 845 -5.83 -5.79 -22.66
CA CYS A 845 -6.55 -6.86 -21.97
C CYS A 845 -6.50 -8.20 -22.73
N ALA A 846 -5.83 -8.27 -23.90
CA ALA A 846 -5.77 -9.46 -24.75
C ALA A 846 -5.17 -10.74 -24.11
N ALA A 847 -4.51 -10.63 -22.95
CA ALA A 847 -4.06 -11.76 -22.13
C ALA A 847 -5.11 -12.24 -21.10
N LEU A 848 -6.26 -11.57 -21.01
CA LEU A 848 -7.38 -11.85 -20.11
C LEU A 848 -8.59 -12.39 -20.91
N THR A 849 -9.50 -13.08 -20.23
CA THR A 849 -10.69 -13.70 -20.85
C THR A 849 -11.98 -13.19 -20.24
N GLY A 850 -13.07 -13.26 -21.02
CA GLY A 850 -14.37 -12.68 -20.67
C GLY A 850 -14.50 -11.21 -21.10
N ASP A 851 -15.31 -10.45 -20.37
CA ASP A 851 -15.52 -9.01 -20.59
C ASP A 851 -14.64 -8.19 -19.64
N CYS A 852 -13.95 -7.19 -20.19
CA CYS A 852 -13.08 -6.26 -19.48
C CYS A 852 -13.54 -4.80 -19.61
N CYS A 853 -14.22 -4.42 -20.70
CA CYS A 853 -14.26 -3.05 -21.21
C CYS A 853 -15.66 -2.59 -21.70
N PRO A 854 -16.72 -2.64 -20.87
CA PRO A 854 -16.71 -2.89 -19.43
C PRO A 854 -16.82 -4.37 -19.06
N THR A 855 -16.31 -4.72 -17.89
CA THR A 855 -16.65 -5.99 -17.21
C THR A 855 -18.15 -6.13 -16.99
N ALA A 856 -18.62 -7.35 -16.73
CA ALA A 856 -20.01 -7.65 -16.34
C ALA A 856 -20.53 -6.90 -15.08
N ALA A 857 -19.66 -6.15 -14.37
CA ALA A 857 -20.02 -5.26 -13.27
C ALA A 857 -20.15 -3.77 -13.69
N GLY A 858 -20.09 -3.46 -14.99
CA GLY A 858 -20.17 -2.09 -15.52
C GLY A 858 -18.89 -1.26 -15.34
N VAL A 859 -17.72 -1.90 -15.18
CA VAL A 859 -16.45 -1.23 -14.89
C VAL A 859 -15.41 -1.64 -15.93
N ALA A 860 -14.78 -0.68 -16.61
CA ALA A 860 -13.62 -0.91 -17.46
C ALA A 860 -12.37 -1.19 -16.62
N LEU A 861 -11.55 -2.17 -17.01
CA LEU A 861 -10.23 -2.38 -16.42
C LEU A 861 -9.22 -1.33 -16.92
N GLY A 862 -8.15 -1.08 -16.14
CA GLY A 862 -7.08 -0.15 -16.52
C GLY A 862 -6.27 -0.53 -17.78
N CYS A 863 -6.63 -1.61 -18.46
CA CYS A 863 -6.05 -2.08 -19.73
C CYS A 863 -6.94 -1.79 -20.97
N CYS A 864 -8.10 -1.15 -20.79
CA CYS A 864 -9.12 -0.93 -21.82
C CYS A 864 -8.89 0.28 -22.75
N ASP A 865 -7.89 1.12 -22.48
CA ASP A 865 -7.54 2.22 -23.39
C ASP A 865 -6.64 1.71 -24.53
N ASP A 866 -7.24 1.51 -25.70
CA ASP A 866 -6.53 1.30 -26.97
C ASP A 866 -6.08 2.62 -27.61
N ARG A 867 -6.58 3.77 -27.14
CA ARG A 867 -6.12 5.11 -27.54
C ARG A 867 -4.90 5.51 -26.73
N ARG A 868 -3.76 4.90 -27.07
CA ARG A 868 -2.45 5.03 -26.43
C ARG A 868 -1.59 6.11 -27.07
#